data_AF-A0A7J9IDL1-F1
#
_entry.id   AF-A0A7J9IDL1-F1
#
_cell.length_a   1.000
_cell.length_b   1.000
_cell.length_c   1.000
_cell.angle_alpha   90.00
_cell.angle_beta   90.00
_cell.angle_gamma   90.00
#
_symmetry.space_group_name_H-M   'P 1'
#
loop_
_entity.id
_entity.type
_entity.pdbx_description
1 polymer ?
#
loop_
_entity_poly.entity_id
_entity_poly.type
_entity_poly.pdbx_seq_one_letter_code
_entity_poly.pdbx_strand_id
1 'polypeptide(L)'
;MASVLRFRKLCYVESAVKCTSVGYESFEIDEKLDEKEEDVLSANNFALEINKKRKQPKRQPKEWRCLDSCCWIIGYLCTTWWLLLFFYHCLPVTLLRVPELPGPGVRLKREGLTALHPVVLVPGIVTGGLELWEGRPCADGLFRKRLWGGGSFTQIFKRPLCLLEHLSLHHETGLDPQGIRVRAVPGMVGADYFAPGYFVWAVLIENLAKIGYEGKNLHMAAYDWRLSFQNTEIRDHALTRLKSKIELMYISNGYKKVVAVPHSMGVIYFLHFLKWVETPPPMGGGGGPGWCAKHIKAVMNIGPAFLGVPKAVSNLFSAEGKDVSYIRAMAPRVFDSEILGLQTFERVMRMARTWDSIVSLLPKGGEVIWGNMDRSPEEGHVCDFSKKSHSKTSLTTNNVNNSDVKRGFLVKDLANYGRIISFGKPASVLHSSKLPTADSKEFSRTSTSENFNNFSCGEAWTEYDEMSRQSIQNVAADKAYTTTTLLDLLRFVAPKMMRRAEAHFSHGIAENLDDPKYNHYKYWSNPLETKLSDAPDMEIYCMYGVGIPTERSYVYKLSPNSRCKSIPYQIDNSVHGEDGSCLKGGVYFADGDESVPVLSAGFMCAKGWRGRTRFNPSGIATYIREYRHKPPTSLMEGRGIESGSHVDIMGNFALIEDIMRVAAGATGDEIGGDQIHSDIIKMSERINLGL
;
A
#
# COMPACT_ATOMS: atom_id res chain seq x y z
N MET A 1 -11.92 -9.61 41.22
CA MET A 1 -11.23 -10.32 42.32
C MET A 1 -11.57 -11.83 42.42
N ALA A 2 -11.76 -12.55 41.30
CA ALA A 2 -11.99 -14.01 41.33
C ALA A 2 -10.91 -14.83 40.58
N SER A 3 -9.95 -14.18 39.92
CA SER A 3 -8.88 -14.85 39.15
C SER A 3 -7.61 -15.11 39.99
N VAL A 4 -7.37 -14.32 41.04
CA VAL A 4 -6.15 -14.41 41.87
C VAL A 4 -6.16 -15.65 42.79
N LEU A 5 -7.33 -16.19 43.13
CA LEU A 5 -7.46 -17.39 43.99
C LEU A 5 -7.32 -18.73 43.23
N ARG A 6 -7.36 -18.74 41.88
CA ARG A 6 -7.18 -19.97 41.09
C ARG A 6 -5.72 -20.28 40.77
N PHE A 7 -4.82 -19.30 40.81
CA PHE A 7 -3.40 -19.52 40.53
C PHE A 7 -2.64 -20.22 41.68
N ARG A 8 -3.16 -20.14 42.91
CA ARG A 8 -2.54 -20.77 44.09
C ARG A 8 -2.67 -22.30 44.15
N LYS A 9 -3.49 -22.92 43.29
CA LYS A 9 -3.79 -24.36 43.35
C LYS A 9 -3.03 -25.24 42.35
N LEU A 10 -2.27 -24.65 41.42
CA LEU A 10 -1.53 -25.41 40.39
C LEU A 10 -0.02 -25.57 40.69
N CYS A 11 0.52 -24.90 41.71
CA CYS A 11 1.95 -25.00 42.04
C CYS A 11 2.29 -26.10 43.08
N TYR A 12 1.34 -26.95 43.45
CA TYR A 12 1.52 -27.98 44.48
C TYR A 12 1.11 -29.39 44.03
N VAL A 13 1.21 -29.73 42.74
CA VAL A 13 1.10 -31.13 42.29
C VAL A 13 1.94 -31.31 41.03
N GLU A 14 3.22 -31.63 41.17
CA GLU A 14 3.88 -32.77 40.52
C GLU A 14 5.38 -32.74 40.81
N SER A 15 5.85 -33.85 41.37
CA SER A 15 7.25 -34.09 41.65
C SER A 15 7.87 -34.84 40.47
N ALA A 16 9.16 -34.57 40.25
CA ALA A 16 10.13 -35.42 39.55
C ALA A 16 10.10 -35.43 38.01
N VAL A 17 10.86 -34.52 37.40
CA VAL A 17 11.63 -34.83 36.18
C VAL A 17 13.04 -34.26 36.34
N LYS A 18 14.04 -35.16 36.33
CA LYS A 18 15.47 -34.83 36.25
C LYS A 18 15.75 -34.17 34.90
N CYS A 19 16.38 -33.01 34.87
CA CYS A 19 17.08 -32.53 33.68
C CYS A 19 18.59 -32.68 33.86
N THR A 20 19.14 -33.55 33.03
CA THR A 20 20.57 -33.78 32.79
C THR A 20 21.22 -32.58 32.12
N SER A 21 22.49 -32.38 32.47
CA SER A 21 23.43 -31.45 31.86
C SER A 21 23.62 -31.70 30.36
N VAL A 22 23.53 -30.66 29.55
CA VAL A 22 24.15 -30.60 28.22
C VAL A 22 24.81 -29.23 28.11
N GLY A 23 26.13 -29.23 28.14
CA GLY A 23 26.95 -28.05 27.86
C GLY A 23 27.23 -27.91 26.37
N TYR A 24 27.60 -26.70 25.98
CA TYR A 24 28.26 -26.26 24.74
C TYR A 24 28.59 -24.78 25.00
N GLU A 25 29.72 -24.18 24.68
CA GLU A 25 31.09 -24.58 24.32
C GLU A 25 31.87 -23.26 24.46
N SER A 26 33.07 -23.31 25.03
CA SER A 26 33.96 -22.16 25.18
C SER A 26 34.61 -21.81 23.84
N PHE A 27 34.50 -20.55 23.41
CA PHE A 27 35.42 -19.97 22.43
C PHE A 27 36.65 -19.45 23.16
N GLU A 28 37.77 -20.17 23.01
CA GLU A 28 39.11 -19.67 23.32
C GLU A 28 39.52 -18.65 22.27
N ILE A 29 39.97 -17.47 22.71
CA ILE A 29 40.88 -16.61 21.96
C ILE A 29 42.15 -16.51 22.78
N ASP A 30 43.21 -17.03 22.19
CA ASP A 30 44.57 -17.08 22.66
C ASP A 30 45.24 -15.73 22.39
N GLU A 31 45.62 -14.98 23.43
CA GLU A 31 46.61 -13.90 23.32
C GLU A 31 47.60 -14.04 24.48
N LYS A 32 48.79 -14.55 24.13
CA LYS A 32 49.99 -14.54 24.96
C LYS A 32 50.51 -13.10 25.07
N LEU A 33 50.72 -12.66 26.31
CA LEU A 33 51.65 -11.57 26.65
C LEU A 33 52.62 -12.12 27.70
N ASP A 34 53.88 -12.21 27.29
CA ASP A 34 55.05 -12.38 28.16
C ASP A 34 55.19 -11.16 29.06
N GLU A 35 55.45 -11.36 30.35
CA GLU A 35 56.55 -10.66 31.04
C GLU A 35 56.84 -11.27 32.43
N LYS A 36 58.14 -11.28 32.73
CA LYS A 36 58.83 -11.94 33.84
C LYS A 36 58.90 -11.09 35.11
N GLU A 37 58.98 -11.82 36.22
CA GLU A 37 59.85 -11.67 37.41
C GLU A 37 60.03 -10.30 38.10
N GLU A 38 59.76 -10.28 39.43
CA GLU A 38 60.76 -10.27 40.53
C GLU A 38 59.99 -10.12 41.87
N ASP A 39 60.08 -11.07 42.83
CA ASP A 39 61.07 -11.15 43.94
C ASP A 39 61.03 -9.91 44.88
N VAL A 40 61.14 -9.95 46.22
CA VAL A 40 61.33 -10.97 47.26
C VAL A 40 61.22 -10.23 48.62
N LEU A 41 60.99 -10.97 49.73
CA LEU A 41 61.37 -10.74 51.15
C LEU A 41 60.20 -11.08 52.10
N SER A 42 60.13 -12.30 52.63
CA SER A 42 60.89 -12.81 53.80
C SER A 42 60.57 -12.02 55.08
N ALA A 43 59.61 -12.41 55.90
CA ALA A 43 59.61 -13.56 56.82
C ALA A 43 60.33 -13.31 58.17
N ASN A 44 59.56 -13.61 59.21
CA ASN A 44 59.91 -14.15 60.52
C ASN A 44 60.04 -13.20 61.72
N ASN A 45 59.11 -13.36 62.65
CA ASN A 45 59.35 -13.90 63.99
C ASN A 45 57.98 -14.40 64.52
N PHE A 46 57.70 -15.67 64.83
CA PHE A 46 58.31 -16.72 65.70
C PHE A 46 57.30 -17.06 66.82
N ALA A 47 57.24 -18.35 67.18
CA ALA A 47 56.47 -19.01 68.25
C ALA A 47 55.00 -19.39 67.89
N LEU A 48 54.63 -20.66 67.61
CA LEU A 48 54.77 -21.92 68.38
C LEU A 48 54.08 -21.78 69.75
N GLU A 49 53.07 -22.53 70.20
CA GLU A 49 52.35 -23.73 69.74
C GLU A 49 51.06 -23.85 70.60
N ILE A 50 49.98 -24.35 70.01
CA ILE A 50 48.95 -25.23 70.59
C ILE A 50 48.31 -24.88 71.95
N ASN A 51 47.02 -24.49 71.93
CA ASN A 51 45.99 -25.27 72.65
C ASN A 51 44.52 -25.02 72.22
N LYS A 52 43.84 -26.15 71.99
CA LYS A 52 42.38 -26.41 72.03
C LYS A 52 41.44 -25.84 70.94
N LYS A 53 41.10 -26.77 70.04
CA LYS A 53 39.82 -26.88 69.33
C LYS A 53 38.61 -26.51 70.22
N ARG A 54 37.80 -25.56 69.76
CA ARG A 54 36.32 -25.61 69.83
C ARG A 54 35.76 -25.06 68.51
N LYS A 55 34.98 -25.91 67.82
CA LYS A 55 34.38 -25.67 66.50
C LYS A 55 33.51 -24.40 66.50
N GLN A 56 33.72 -23.50 65.54
CA GLN A 56 32.70 -22.57 65.07
C GLN A 56 32.31 -22.93 63.61
N PRO A 57 31.04 -22.84 63.23
CA PRO A 57 30.58 -23.25 61.91
C PRO A 57 31.03 -22.23 60.84
N LYS A 58 31.64 -22.73 59.76
CA LYS A 58 31.84 -21.96 58.52
C LYS A 58 30.48 -21.49 58.00
N ARG A 59 30.24 -20.17 57.99
CA ARG A 59 29.18 -19.56 57.18
C ARG A 59 29.59 -19.69 55.71
N GLN A 60 28.86 -20.49 54.95
CA GLN A 60 28.99 -20.53 53.50
C GLN A 60 28.48 -19.21 52.88
N PRO A 61 29.04 -18.77 51.74
CA PRO A 61 28.51 -17.64 50.99
C PRO A 61 27.13 -18.03 50.43
N LYS A 62 26.12 -17.17 50.64
CA LYS A 62 24.77 -17.36 50.11
C LYS A 62 24.80 -17.26 48.58
N GLU A 63 24.53 -18.38 47.91
CA GLU A 63 24.10 -18.39 46.52
C GLU A 63 22.81 -17.56 46.39
N TRP A 64 22.83 -16.53 45.56
CA TRP A 64 21.62 -15.80 45.19
C TRP A 64 20.79 -16.69 44.26
N ARG A 65 19.61 -17.08 44.73
CA ARG A 65 18.66 -17.84 43.90
C ARG A 65 18.14 -16.92 42.79
N CYS A 66 18.15 -17.39 41.54
CA CYS A 66 17.57 -16.74 40.34
C CYS A 66 16.19 -16.08 40.57
N LEU A 67 15.42 -16.58 41.53
CA LEU A 67 14.11 -16.04 41.91
C LEU A 67 14.18 -14.62 42.50
N ASP A 68 15.20 -14.27 43.27
CA ASP A 68 15.29 -12.93 43.90
C ASP A 68 15.69 -11.85 42.88
N SER A 69 16.51 -12.20 41.88
CA SER A 69 16.88 -11.31 40.77
C SER A 69 15.70 -11.07 39.82
N CYS A 70 14.92 -12.10 39.49
CA CYS A 70 13.72 -11.94 38.65
C CYS A 70 12.65 -11.07 39.34
N CYS A 71 12.44 -11.23 40.65
CA CYS A 71 11.50 -10.41 41.40
C CYS A 71 11.93 -8.94 41.47
N TRP A 72 13.23 -8.66 41.55
CA TRP A 72 13.76 -7.29 41.49
C TRP A 72 13.59 -6.64 40.12
N ILE A 73 13.83 -7.38 39.03
CA ILE A 73 13.62 -6.87 37.66
C ILE A 73 12.14 -6.59 37.40
N ILE A 74 11.25 -7.49 37.82
CA ILE A 74 9.80 -7.31 37.71
C ILE A 74 9.35 -6.11 38.57
N GLY A 75 9.89 -5.97 39.78
CA GLY A 75 9.65 -4.82 40.64
C GLY A 75 10.04 -3.50 39.98
N TYR A 76 11.24 -3.45 39.36
CA TYR A 76 11.74 -2.26 38.67
C TYR A 76 10.93 -1.91 37.41
N LEU A 77 10.50 -2.92 36.65
CA LEU A 77 9.62 -2.73 35.50
C LEU A 77 8.24 -2.22 35.93
N CYS A 78 7.70 -2.74 37.02
CA CYS A 78 6.43 -2.26 37.57
C CYS A 78 6.55 -0.82 38.07
N THR A 79 7.59 -0.47 38.84
CA THR A 79 7.75 0.89 39.37
C THR A 79 8.03 1.92 38.28
N THR A 80 8.83 1.58 37.27
CA THR A 80 9.06 2.45 36.09
C THR A 80 7.79 2.63 35.27
N TRP A 81 6.99 1.57 35.08
CA TRP A 81 5.70 1.65 34.40
C TRP A 81 4.70 2.53 35.16
N TRP A 82 4.64 2.40 36.49
CA TRP A 82 3.80 3.25 37.34
C TRP A 82 4.29 4.71 37.39
N LEU A 83 5.60 4.95 37.37
CA LEU A 83 6.18 6.29 37.25
C LEU A 83 5.86 6.93 35.89
N LEU A 84 5.95 6.18 34.80
CA LEU A 84 5.58 6.66 33.47
C LEU A 84 4.08 6.98 33.38
N LEU A 85 3.22 6.13 33.95
CA LEU A 85 1.78 6.41 34.09
C LEU A 85 1.51 7.64 34.96
N PHE A 86 2.24 7.79 36.06
CA PHE A 86 2.13 8.94 36.93
C PHE A 86 2.56 10.23 36.22
N PHE A 87 3.70 10.23 35.50
CA PHE A 87 4.10 11.38 34.67
C PHE A 87 3.08 11.65 33.57
N TYR A 88 2.53 10.62 32.94
CA TYR A 88 1.48 10.74 31.93
C TYR A 88 0.19 11.37 32.49
N HIS A 89 -0.17 11.07 33.74
CA HIS A 89 -1.38 11.58 34.37
C HIS A 89 -1.19 12.87 35.18
N CYS A 90 0.02 13.18 35.64
CA CYS A 90 0.33 14.34 36.50
C CYS A 90 1.01 15.49 35.76
N LEU A 91 1.51 15.30 34.55
CA LEU A 91 1.84 16.43 33.67
C LEU A 91 0.52 16.99 33.11
N PRO A 92 0.16 18.25 33.42
CA PRO A 92 -0.93 18.90 32.72
C PRO A 92 -0.52 18.97 31.24
N VAL A 93 -1.29 18.30 30.36
CA VAL A 93 -1.13 18.32 28.90
C VAL A 93 -1.14 19.77 28.32
N THR A 94 -1.46 20.76 29.15
CA THR A 94 -1.45 22.19 28.81
C THR A 94 -0.06 22.83 28.72
N LEU A 95 1.01 22.29 29.34
CA LEU A 95 2.32 22.96 29.38
C LEU A 95 3.25 22.66 28.18
N LEU A 96 2.91 21.69 27.34
CA LEU A 96 3.67 21.31 26.13
C LEU A 96 2.95 21.62 24.81
N ARG A 97 1.78 22.28 24.86
CA ARG A 97 1.12 22.75 23.63
C ARG A 97 1.85 23.98 23.08
N VAL A 98 2.80 23.73 22.18
CA VAL A 98 3.08 24.65 21.07
C VAL A 98 1.71 25.04 20.48
N PRO A 99 1.43 26.32 20.17
CA PRO A 99 0.16 26.69 19.57
C PRO A 99 -0.03 25.89 18.28
N GLU A 100 -0.87 24.87 18.32
CA GLU A 100 -1.25 24.08 17.15
C GLU A 100 -1.82 25.06 16.13
N LEU A 101 -1.21 25.11 14.94
CA LEU A 101 -1.72 25.90 13.83
C LEU A 101 -3.19 25.49 13.63
N PRO A 102 -4.16 26.42 13.70
CA PRO A 102 -5.56 26.06 13.59
C PRO A 102 -5.77 25.36 12.26
N GLY A 103 -6.39 24.17 12.29
CA GLY A 103 -6.66 23.39 11.09
C GLY A 103 -7.42 24.20 10.03
N PRO A 104 -7.30 23.84 8.74
CA PRO A 104 -7.80 24.63 7.62
C PRO A 104 -9.29 24.96 7.77
N GLY A 105 -10.12 24.05 8.30
CA GLY A 105 -11.53 24.31 8.50
C GLY A 105 -11.84 25.40 9.54
N VAL A 106 -11.02 25.56 10.58
CA VAL A 106 -11.17 26.66 11.55
C VAL A 106 -10.75 27.98 10.92
N ARG A 107 -9.66 27.99 10.15
CA ARG A 107 -9.18 29.17 9.44
C ARG A 107 -10.21 29.65 8.41
N LEU A 108 -10.65 28.77 7.53
CA LEU A 108 -11.61 29.10 6.46
C LEU A 108 -12.96 29.54 7.00
N LYS A 109 -13.41 28.98 8.14
CA LYS A 109 -14.60 29.47 8.82
C LYS A 109 -14.46 30.92 9.29
N ARG A 110 -13.28 31.31 9.80
CA ARG A 110 -12.99 32.71 10.20
C ARG A 110 -12.94 33.65 8.99
N GLU A 111 -12.55 33.13 7.82
CA GLU A 111 -12.62 33.84 6.54
C GLU A 111 -14.06 33.94 5.99
N GLY A 112 -15.06 33.35 6.66
CA GLY A 112 -16.46 33.40 6.27
C GLY A 112 -16.88 32.31 5.28
N LEU A 113 -16.03 31.30 5.03
CA LEU A 113 -16.35 30.20 4.13
C LEU A 113 -17.47 29.33 4.73
N THR A 114 -18.46 28.97 3.91
CA THR A 114 -19.61 28.16 4.30
C THR A 114 -19.89 27.07 3.25
N ALA A 115 -20.51 25.96 3.69
CA ALA A 115 -20.88 24.87 2.79
C ALA A 115 -21.90 25.32 1.74
N LEU A 116 -21.59 25.09 0.46
CA LEU A 116 -22.45 25.44 -0.68
C LEU A 116 -22.88 24.21 -1.49
N HIS A 117 -21.90 23.48 -2.02
CA HIS A 117 -22.14 22.30 -2.84
C HIS A 117 -22.16 21.05 -1.96
N PRO A 118 -23.13 20.13 -2.13
CA PRO A 118 -23.07 18.82 -1.48
C PRO A 118 -21.80 18.06 -1.89
N VAL A 119 -21.19 17.33 -0.96
CA VAL A 119 -19.95 16.57 -1.18
C VAL A 119 -20.20 15.08 -1.11
N VAL A 120 -19.68 14.35 -2.10
CA VAL A 120 -19.69 12.88 -2.13
C VAL A 120 -18.26 12.38 -2.12
N LEU A 121 -17.89 11.64 -1.08
CA LEU A 121 -16.59 10.99 -0.92
C LEU A 121 -16.68 9.58 -1.51
N VAL A 122 -15.69 9.21 -2.34
CA VAL A 122 -15.64 7.88 -2.97
C VAL A 122 -14.33 7.19 -2.56
N PRO A 123 -14.40 6.15 -1.69
CA PRO A 123 -13.22 5.49 -1.14
C PRO A 123 -12.46 4.69 -2.20
N GLY A 124 -11.18 4.44 -1.95
CA GLY A 124 -10.34 3.55 -2.76
C GLY A 124 -10.36 2.09 -2.28
N ILE A 125 -9.52 1.26 -2.90
CA ILE A 125 -9.34 -0.15 -2.50
C ILE A 125 -8.95 -0.23 -1.02
N VAL A 126 -9.43 -1.26 -0.31
CA VAL A 126 -9.17 -1.51 1.12
C VAL A 126 -9.55 -0.41 2.12
N THR A 127 -10.07 0.75 1.70
CA THR A 127 -10.35 1.87 2.62
C THR A 127 -11.76 1.86 3.21
N GLY A 128 -12.70 1.14 2.60
CA GLY A 128 -14.05 0.96 3.13
C GLY A 128 -14.19 -0.28 4.03
N GLY A 129 -14.94 -0.16 5.12
CA GLY A 129 -15.23 -1.29 6.00
C GLY A 129 -16.09 -2.38 5.32
N LEU A 130 -15.81 -3.64 5.62
CA LEU A 130 -16.60 -4.80 5.19
C LEU A 130 -17.11 -5.59 6.40
N GLU A 131 -18.38 -5.99 6.38
CA GLU A 131 -19.02 -6.77 7.44
C GLU A 131 -19.51 -8.14 6.95
N LEU A 132 -19.50 -9.12 7.86
CA LEU A 132 -19.96 -10.49 7.59
C LEU A 132 -21.49 -10.61 7.74
N TRP A 133 -22.14 -11.21 6.75
CA TRP A 133 -23.57 -11.55 6.80
C TRP A 133 -23.82 -13.06 6.87
N GLU A 134 -22.92 -13.86 6.30
CA GLU A 134 -22.96 -15.31 6.34
C GLU A 134 -21.54 -15.82 6.21
N GLY A 135 -21.17 -16.86 6.97
CA GLY A 135 -19.82 -17.39 6.97
C GLY A 135 -19.76 -18.86 7.37
N ARG A 136 -18.60 -19.46 7.16
CA ARG A 136 -18.27 -20.82 7.58
C ARG A 136 -18.24 -20.92 9.12
N PRO A 137 -18.26 -22.14 9.69
CA PRO A 137 -18.19 -22.33 11.15
C PRO A 137 -16.99 -21.63 11.82
N CYS A 138 -15.87 -21.45 11.12
CA CYS A 138 -14.73 -20.70 11.66
C CYS A 138 -15.04 -19.22 11.95
N ALA A 139 -16.11 -18.66 11.38
CA ALA A 139 -16.59 -17.30 11.57
C ALA A 139 -17.79 -17.21 12.54
N ASP A 140 -18.10 -18.28 13.28
CA ASP A 140 -19.19 -18.29 14.25
C ASP A 140 -19.03 -17.16 15.28
N GLY A 141 -20.14 -16.45 15.52
CA GLY A 141 -20.20 -15.27 16.39
C GLY A 141 -19.72 -13.96 15.75
N LEU A 142 -19.44 -13.95 14.43
CA LEU A 142 -19.03 -12.75 13.68
C LEU A 142 -20.14 -12.14 12.80
N PHE A 143 -21.40 -12.60 12.91
CA PHE A 143 -22.53 -12.00 12.20
C PHE A 143 -22.64 -10.49 12.46
N ARG A 144 -22.69 -9.72 11.37
CA ARG A 144 -22.68 -8.24 11.30
C ARG A 144 -21.51 -7.56 12.01
N LYS A 145 -20.42 -8.29 12.27
CA LYS A 145 -19.17 -7.69 12.72
C LYS A 145 -18.32 -7.32 11.52
N ARG A 146 -17.53 -6.26 11.68
CA ARG A 146 -16.55 -5.85 10.68
C ARG A 146 -15.47 -6.94 10.56
N LEU A 147 -15.31 -7.47 9.36
CA LEU A 147 -14.16 -8.31 8.99
C LEU A 147 -12.99 -7.43 8.57
N TRP A 148 -13.28 -6.32 7.90
CA TRP A 148 -12.30 -5.37 7.40
C TRP A 148 -12.61 -3.96 7.91
N GLY A 149 -11.61 -3.29 8.46
CA GLY A 149 -11.73 -1.97 9.09
C GLY A 149 -12.38 -1.98 10.49
N GLY A 150 -12.03 -1.00 11.32
CA GLY A 150 -12.60 -0.66 12.63
C GLY A 150 -12.74 -1.83 13.62
N GLY A 151 -11.76 -2.03 14.51
CA GLY A 151 -11.84 -3.04 15.59
C GLY A 151 -11.68 -4.50 15.15
N SER A 152 -11.68 -4.78 13.85
CA SER A 152 -11.51 -6.12 13.27
C SER A 152 -10.07 -6.65 13.32
N PHE A 153 -9.06 -5.81 13.57
CA PHE A 153 -7.65 -6.22 13.66
C PHE A 153 -7.42 -7.35 14.67
N THR A 154 -8.16 -7.35 15.78
CA THR A 154 -8.10 -8.43 16.76
C THR A 154 -8.55 -9.78 16.19
N GLN A 155 -9.45 -9.79 15.21
CA GLN A 155 -9.89 -11.02 14.52
C GLN A 155 -8.85 -11.50 13.50
N ILE A 156 -8.10 -10.59 12.86
CA ILE A 156 -6.98 -10.93 11.97
C ILE A 156 -5.96 -11.80 12.70
N PHE A 157 -5.55 -11.38 13.90
CA PHE A 157 -4.60 -12.14 14.72
C PHE A 157 -5.18 -13.44 15.31
N LYS A 158 -6.49 -13.45 15.60
CA LYS A 158 -7.14 -14.64 16.18
C LYS A 158 -7.41 -15.75 15.17
N ARG A 159 -7.80 -15.39 13.94
CA ARG A 159 -8.28 -16.33 12.90
C ARG A 159 -7.84 -15.90 11.49
N PRO A 160 -6.53 -15.81 11.19
CA PRO A 160 -6.04 -15.26 9.92
C PRO A 160 -6.51 -16.05 8.70
N LEU A 161 -6.47 -17.39 8.76
CA LEU A 161 -6.90 -18.25 7.65
C LEU A 161 -8.40 -18.13 7.36
N CYS A 162 -9.22 -18.06 8.41
CA CYS A 162 -10.66 -17.87 8.27
C CYS A 162 -10.96 -16.52 7.60
N LEU A 163 -10.24 -15.46 7.97
CA LEU A 163 -10.41 -14.16 7.35
C LEU A 163 -10.04 -14.17 5.85
N LEU A 164 -8.91 -14.78 5.49
CA LEU A 164 -8.49 -14.89 4.08
C LEU A 164 -9.54 -15.65 3.24
N GLU A 165 -10.12 -16.71 3.79
CA GLU A 165 -11.20 -17.44 3.13
C GLU A 165 -12.45 -16.56 2.92
N HIS A 166 -12.88 -15.83 3.94
CA HIS A 166 -14.09 -14.98 3.87
C HIS A 166 -13.91 -13.72 3.01
N LEU A 167 -12.67 -13.25 2.86
CA LEU A 167 -12.34 -12.13 1.99
C LEU A 167 -12.09 -12.55 0.54
N SER A 168 -11.85 -13.83 0.27
CA SER A 168 -11.68 -14.34 -1.09
C SER A 168 -13.01 -14.34 -1.85
N LEU A 169 -12.93 -14.10 -3.16
CA LEU A 169 -14.07 -14.18 -4.08
C LEU A 169 -14.04 -15.50 -4.86
N HIS A 170 -15.18 -15.84 -5.47
CA HIS A 170 -15.30 -17.03 -6.30
C HIS A 170 -14.47 -16.88 -7.58
N HIS A 171 -13.69 -17.91 -7.91
CA HIS A 171 -12.67 -17.83 -8.97
C HIS A 171 -13.23 -17.67 -10.39
N GLU A 172 -14.48 -18.03 -10.65
CA GLU A 172 -15.09 -17.88 -12.00
C GLU A 172 -15.98 -16.64 -12.11
N THR A 173 -16.78 -16.38 -11.09
CA THR A 173 -17.84 -15.36 -11.14
C THR A 173 -17.39 -14.02 -10.57
N GLY A 174 -16.36 -14.00 -9.71
CA GLY A 174 -15.90 -12.78 -9.04
C GLY A 174 -16.90 -12.25 -8.02
N LEU A 175 -17.84 -13.09 -7.58
CA LEU A 175 -18.82 -12.80 -6.52
C LEU A 175 -18.45 -13.54 -5.23
N ASP A 176 -19.27 -13.40 -4.18
CA ASP A 176 -19.01 -14.12 -2.93
C ASP A 176 -19.09 -15.66 -3.13
N PRO A 177 -18.21 -16.45 -2.50
CA PRO A 177 -18.30 -17.90 -2.52
C PRO A 177 -19.58 -18.43 -1.85
N GLN A 178 -20.01 -19.64 -2.22
CA GLN A 178 -21.19 -20.28 -1.60
C GLN A 178 -21.02 -20.44 -0.08
N GLY A 179 -22.02 -20.01 0.69
CA GLY A 179 -22.01 -20.05 2.16
C GLY A 179 -21.22 -18.92 2.82
N ILE A 180 -20.78 -17.92 2.05
CA ILE A 180 -20.12 -16.71 2.54
C ILE A 180 -20.84 -15.50 1.95
N ARG A 181 -21.18 -14.52 2.77
CA ARG A 181 -21.70 -13.22 2.33
C ARG A 181 -21.01 -12.11 3.10
N VAL A 182 -20.39 -11.20 2.37
CA VAL A 182 -19.71 -10.02 2.91
C VAL A 182 -20.27 -8.78 2.23
N ARG A 183 -20.55 -7.73 3.01
CA ARG A 183 -21.16 -6.49 2.50
C ARG A 183 -20.37 -5.27 2.94
N ALA A 184 -20.41 -4.23 2.12
CA ALA A 184 -19.83 -2.94 2.48
C ALA A 184 -20.61 -2.31 3.64
N VAL A 185 -19.90 -1.75 4.61
CA VAL A 185 -20.49 -1.04 5.73
C VAL A 185 -21.03 0.30 5.23
N PRO A 186 -22.36 0.55 5.32
CA PRO A 186 -22.94 1.79 4.81
C PRO A 186 -22.65 2.99 5.71
N GLY A 187 -22.59 4.18 5.11
CA GLY A 187 -22.52 5.47 5.81
C GLY A 187 -21.10 5.88 6.24
N MET A 188 -21.00 7.04 6.89
CA MET A 188 -19.72 7.68 7.27
C MET A 188 -18.90 6.82 8.25
N VAL A 189 -19.59 6.10 9.15
CA VAL A 189 -18.97 5.18 10.12
C VAL A 189 -18.14 4.07 9.45
N GLY A 190 -18.42 3.77 8.17
CA GLY A 190 -17.66 2.80 7.38
C GLY A 190 -16.25 3.26 6.97
N ALA A 191 -15.94 4.55 7.05
CA ALA A 191 -14.73 5.15 6.49
C ALA A 191 -13.96 6.10 7.43
N ASP A 192 -14.57 6.55 8.55
CA ASP A 192 -13.93 7.50 9.47
C ASP A 192 -12.68 6.92 10.15
N TYR A 193 -12.79 5.70 10.69
CA TYR A 193 -11.75 5.06 11.50
C TYR A 193 -11.47 3.64 10.98
N PHE A 194 -10.40 3.48 10.19
CA PHE A 194 -9.99 2.17 9.68
C PHE A 194 -9.30 1.34 10.77
N ALA A 195 -8.46 1.94 11.60
CA ALA A 195 -7.88 1.34 12.81
C ALA A 195 -7.69 2.42 13.90
N PRO A 196 -7.54 2.07 15.19
CA PRO A 196 -7.05 3.02 16.18
C PRO A 196 -5.73 3.66 15.70
N GLY A 197 -5.70 4.98 15.53
CA GLY A 197 -4.54 5.72 14.99
C GLY A 197 -4.38 5.72 13.46
N TYR A 198 -5.28 5.07 12.71
CA TYR A 198 -5.26 5.04 11.24
C TYR A 198 -6.59 5.61 10.70
N PHE A 199 -6.58 6.91 10.40
CA PHE A 199 -7.72 7.67 9.92
C PHE A 199 -7.51 8.01 8.44
N VAL A 200 -8.39 7.50 7.57
CA VAL A 200 -8.30 7.73 6.13
C VAL A 200 -9.03 9.04 5.78
N TRP A 201 -10.29 9.17 6.22
CA TRP A 201 -11.15 10.29 5.84
C TRP A 201 -11.49 11.25 6.99
N ALA A 202 -11.28 10.86 8.26
CA ALA A 202 -11.76 11.64 9.40
C ALA A 202 -11.25 13.07 9.45
N VAL A 203 -9.97 13.31 9.08
CA VAL A 203 -9.38 14.66 9.11
C VAL A 203 -10.07 15.58 8.09
N LEU A 204 -10.31 15.11 6.88
CA LEU A 204 -11.03 15.86 5.85
C LEU A 204 -12.49 16.11 6.28
N ILE A 205 -13.17 15.08 6.79
CA ILE A 205 -14.56 15.17 7.26
C ILE A 205 -14.69 16.17 8.43
N GLU A 206 -13.76 16.14 9.39
CA GLU A 206 -13.77 17.08 10.51
C GLU A 206 -13.62 18.53 10.03
N ASN A 207 -12.72 18.78 9.08
CA ASN A 207 -12.50 20.12 8.53
C ASN A 207 -13.72 20.61 7.74
N LEU A 208 -14.32 19.77 6.90
CA LEU A 208 -15.59 20.07 6.22
C LEU A 208 -16.70 20.39 7.24
N ALA A 209 -16.79 19.63 8.33
CA ALA A 209 -17.79 19.87 9.37
C ALA A 209 -17.66 21.26 10.02
N LYS A 210 -16.45 21.84 10.10
CA LYS A 210 -16.26 23.19 10.67
C LYS A 210 -16.99 24.28 9.88
N ILE A 211 -17.12 24.13 8.55
CA ILE A 211 -17.80 25.09 7.65
C ILE A 211 -19.27 24.73 7.37
N GLY A 212 -19.83 23.75 8.08
CA GLY A 212 -21.27 23.43 8.01
C GLY A 212 -21.64 22.18 7.20
N TYR A 213 -20.69 21.30 6.89
CA TYR A 213 -21.00 19.98 6.36
C TYR A 213 -21.48 19.01 7.45
N GLU A 214 -22.51 18.24 7.14
CA GLU A 214 -23.11 17.23 7.99
C GLU A 214 -23.78 16.14 7.12
N GLY A 215 -24.42 15.13 7.72
CA GLY A 215 -24.96 13.97 6.98
C GLY A 215 -26.00 14.29 5.89
N LYS A 216 -26.56 15.51 5.83
CA LYS A 216 -27.50 15.95 4.79
C LYS A 216 -26.83 16.41 3.49
N ASN A 217 -25.62 16.97 3.58
CA ASN A 217 -24.87 17.55 2.47
C ASN A 217 -23.48 16.90 2.28
N LEU A 218 -23.13 15.92 3.12
CA LEU A 218 -21.93 15.09 2.99
C LEU A 218 -22.33 13.60 2.94
N HIS A 219 -21.79 12.87 1.97
CA HIS A 219 -22.04 11.44 1.82
C HIS A 219 -20.76 10.66 1.51
N MET A 220 -20.64 9.46 2.07
CA MET A 220 -19.58 8.50 1.75
C MET A 220 -20.17 7.34 0.95
N ALA A 221 -19.71 7.15 -0.28
CA ALA A 221 -20.17 6.09 -1.18
C ALA A 221 -19.59 4.73 -0.75
N ALA A 222 -20.39 3.94 -0.03
CA ALA A 222 -19.99 2.60 0.39
C ALA A 222 -20.22 1.58 -0.73
N TYR A 223 -19.17 0.84 -1.09
CA TYR A 223 -19.24 -0.27 -2.05
C TYR A 223 -18.19 -1.34 -1.70
N ASP A 224 -18.38 -2.56 -2.20
CA ASP A 224 -17.42 -3.64 -2.01
C ASP A 224 -16.27 -3.52 -3.00
N TRP A 225 -15.16 -2.99 -2.51
CA TRP A 225 -13.96 -2.70 -3.28
C TRP A 225 -13.20 -3.94 -3.75
N ARG A 226 -13.65 -5.17 -3.44
CA ARG A 226 -13.04 -6.42 -3.95
C ARG A 226 -13.54 -6.77 -5.35
N LEU A 227 -14.78 -6.38 -5.66
CA LEU A 227 -15.49 -6.78 -6.88
C LEU A 227 -15.03 -5.98 -8.11
N SER A 228 -15.36 -6.49 -9.30
CA SER A 228 -15.39 -5.67 -10.51
C SER A 228 -16.48 -4.60 -10.43
N PHE A 229 -16.32 -3.48 -11.13
CA PHE A 229 -17.19 -2.31 -10.94
C PHE A 229 -18.65 -2.62 -11.34
N GLN A 230 -18.85 -3.34 -12.45
CA GLN A 230 -20.19 -3.79 -12.86
C GLN A 230 -20.79 -4.80 -11.88
N ASN A 231 -19.98 -5.68 -11.28
CA ASN A 231 -20.49 -6.64 -10.30
C ASN A 231 -20.96 -5.96 -9.00
N THR A 232 -20.45 -4.76 -8.67
CA THR A 232 -21.01 -3.96 -7.56
C THR A 232 -22.45 -3.53 -7.83
N GLU A 233 -22.80 -3.27 -9.10
CA GLU A 233 -24.18 -2.96 -9.47
C GLU A 233 -25.05 -4.22 -9.50
N ILE A 234 -24.57 -5.30 -10.11
CA ILE A 234 -25.33 -6.56 -10.21
C ILE A 234 -25.65 -7.13 -8.82
N ARG A 235 -24.69 -7.10 -7.89
CA ARG A 235 -24.84 -7.71 -6.56
C ARG A 235 -25.55 -6.81 -5.55
N ASP A 236 -25.15 -5.53 -5.50
CA ASP A 236 -25.53 -4.62 -4.40
C ASP A 236 -26.30 -3.38 -4.87
N HIS A 237 -26.51 -3.20 -6.17
CA HIS A 237 -27.04 -1.97 -6.77
C HIS A 237 -26.25 -0.72 -6.36
N ALA A 238 -24.92 -0.86 -6.21
CA ALA A 238 -24.08 0.20 -5.66
C ALA A 238 -24.08 1.48 -6.52
N LEU A 239 -24.04 1.34 -7.86
CA LEU A 239 -24.04 2.47 -8.78
C LEU A 239 -25.43 3.13 -8.83
N THR A 240 -26.50 2.33 -8.83
CA THR A 240 -27.88 2.82 -8.72
C THR A 240 -28.10 3.60 -7.43
N ARG A 241 -27.63 3.08 -6.29
CA ARG A 241 -27.71 3.76 -4.99
C ARG A 241 -26.93 5.07 -4.99
N LEU A 242 -25.73 5.09 -5.59
CA LEU A 242 -24.93 6.31 -5.72
C LEU A 242 -25.63 7.36 -6.58
N LYS A 243 -26.19 6.97 -7.72
CA LYS A 243 -27.01 7.83 -8.60
C LYS A 243 -28.16 8.45 -7.81
N SER A 244 -29.00 7.64 -7.18
CA SER A 244 -30.16 8.12 -6.43
C SER A 244 -29.75 9.04 -5.27
N LYS A 245 -28.61 8.78 -4.62
CA LYS A 245 -28.12 9.63 -3.54
C LYS A 245 -27.64 10.99 -4.06
N ILE A 246 -26.94 11.04 -5.20
CA ILE A 246 -26.53 12.29 -5.85
C ILE A 246 -27.75 13.11 -6.28
N GLU A 247 -28.75 12.49 -6.90
CA GLU A 247 -29.99 13.15 -7.31
C GLU A 247 -30.76 13.70 -6.10
N LEU A 248 -30.83 12.94 -5.01
CA LEU A 248 -31.43 13.40 -3.76
C LEU A 248 -30.66 14.56 -3.14
N MET A 249 -29.32 14.50 -3.11
CA MET A 249 -28.48 15.58 -2.59
C MET A 249 -28.63 16.85 -3.41
N TYR A 250 -28.72 16.73 -4.74
CA TYR A 250 -29.00 17.85 -5.63
C TYR A 250 -30.32 18.54 -5.27
N ILE A 251 -31.42 17.79 -5.14
CA ILE A 251 -32.74 18.37 -4.81
C ILE A 251 -32.75 18.96 -3.39
N SER A 252 -32.26 18.22 -2.39
CA SER A 252 -32.34 18.62 -0.99
C SER A 252 -31.40 19.77 -0.60
N ASN A 253 -30.39 20.07 -1.42
CA ASN A 253 -29.47 21.20 -1.22
C ASN A 253 -29.77 22.37 -2.17
N GLY A 254 -31.04 22.54 -2.59
CA GLY A 254 -31.45 23.69 -3.40
C GLY A 254 -30.89 23.68 -4.81
N TYR A 255 -30.84 22.51 -5.45
CA TYR A 255 -30.36 22.31 -6.82
C TYR A 255 -28.89 22.69 -7.02
N LYS A 256 -28.08 22.57 -5.96
CA LYS A 256 -26.62 22.73 -6.04
C LYS A 256 -25.99 21.43 -6.53
N LYS A 257 -25.20 21.53 -7.60
CA LYS A 257 -24.42 20.41 -8.15
C LYS A 257 -23.45 19.84 -7.10
N VAL A 258 -23.20 18.55 -7.13
CA VAL A 258 -22.34 17.81 -6.20
C VAL A 258 -20.86 18.00 -6.55
N VAL A 259 -20.01 18.14 -5.53
CA VAL A 259 -18.55 17.96 -5.64
C VAL A 259 -18.21 16.53 -5.26
N ALA A 260 -17.66 15.76 -6.20
CA ALA A 260 -17.22 14.40 -5.96
C ALA A 260 -15.73 14.39 -5.58
N VAL A 261 -15.36 13.69 -4.51
CA VAL A 261 -13.99 13.56 -4.02
C VAL A 261 -13.60 12.08 -3.98
N PRO A 262 -13.26 11.49 -5.14
CA PRO A 262 -12.74 10.12 -5.20
C PRO A 262 -11.26 10.03 -4.82
N HIS A 263 -10.86 8.93 -4.19
CA HIS A 263 -9.46 8.65 -3.82
C HIS A 263 -8.95 7.34 -4.43
N SER A 264 -7.72 7.33 -4.94
CA SER A 264 -7.02 6.12 -5.39
C SER A 264 -7.84 5.36 -6.45
N MET A 265 -8.09 4.06 -6.24
CA MET A 265 -8.98 3.24 -7.09
C MET A 265 -10.42 3.79 -7.17
N GLY A 266 -10.89 4.53 -6.15
CA GLY A 266 -12.19 5.19 -6.16
C GLY A 266 -12.35 6.17 -7.33
N VAL A 267 -11.22 6.70 -7.85
CA VAL A 267 -11.21 7.56 -9.03
C VAL A 267 -11.62 6.82 -10.29
N ILE A 268 -11.03 5.65 -10.54
CA ILE A 268 -11.39 4.83 -11.71
C ILE A 268 -12.80 4.22 -11.57
N TYR A 269 -13.24 3.94 -10.33
CA TYR A 269 -14.62 3.55 -10.05
C TYR A 269 -15.60 4.69 -10.38
N PHE A 270 -15.28 5.91 -9.97
CA PHE A 270 -16.12 7.07 -10.25
C PHE A 270 -16.12 7.43 -11.74
N LEU A 271 -14.99 7.28 -12.45
CA LEU A 271 -14.93 7.43 -13.91
C LEU A 271 -15.88 6.44 -14.61
N HIS A 272 -15.88 5.17 -14.17
CA HIS A 272 -16.83 4.18 -14.65
C HIS A 272 -18.28 4.58 -14.33
N PHE A 273 -18.55 5.09 -13.13
CA PHE A 273 -19.87 5.57 -12.73
C PHE A 273 -20.39 6.70 -13.65
N LEU A 274 -19.55 7.69 -14.00
CA LEU A 274 -19.94 8.79 -14.89
C LEU A 274 -20.41 8.30 -16.26
N LYS A 275 -19.80 7.24 -16.80
CA LYS A 275 -20.27 6.63 -18.05
C LYS A 275 -21.44 5.70 -17.87
N TRP A 276 -21.44 4.92 -16.79
CA TRP A 276 -22.56 4.06 -16.45
C TRP A 276 -23.85 4.87 -16.30
N VAL A 277 -23.83 6.01 -15.60
CA VAL A 277 -25.04 6.81 -15.34
C VAL A 277 -25.61 7.44 -16.60
N GLU A 278 -24.77 7.84 -17.56
CA GLU A 278 -25.22 8.41 -18.84
C GLU A 278 -25.81 7.35 -19.78
N THR A 279 -25.33 6.12 -19.68
CA THR A 279 -25.69 5.01 -20.58
C THR A 279 -27.11 4.51 -20.29
N PRO A 280 -27.93 4.21 -21.31
CA PRO A 280 -29.28 3.70 -21.12
C PRO A 280 -29.30 2.29 -20.49
N PRO A 281 -30.41 1.89 -19.82
CA PRO A 281 -30.63 0.52 -19.40
C PRO A 281 -30.69 -0.42 -20.62
N PRO A 282 -30.35 -1.73 -20.46
CA PRO A 282 -30.08 -2.42 -19.20
C PRO A 282 -28.61 -2.34 -18.73
N MET A 283 -27.71 -1.74 -19.52
CA MET A 283 -26.28 -1.73 -19.20
C MET A 283 -25.87 -0.59 -18.26
N GLY A 284 -26.48 0.58 -18.45
CA GLY A 284 -26.23 1.78 -17.66
C GLY A 284 -27.40 2.20 -16.77
N GLY A 285 -27.21 3.31 -16.07
CA GLY A 285 -28.13 3.86 -15.09
C GLY A 285 -29.26 4.70 -15.67
N GLY A 286 -29.28 5.00 -16.97
CA GLY A 286 -30.38 5.70 -17.63
C GLY A 286 -30.61 7.15 -17.19
N GLY A 287 -29.55 7.84 -16.76
CA GLY A 287 -29.58 9.29 -16.47
C GLY A 287 -29.56 10.16 -17.73
N GLY A 288 -29.08 9.63 -18.85
CA GLY A 288 -28.92 10.34 -20.13
C GLY A 288 -27.65 11.20 -20.18
N PRO A 289 -27.25 11.67 -21.38
CA PRO A 289 -25.96 12.34 -21.60
C PRO A 289 -25.79 13.66 -20.84
N GLY A 290 -26.89 14.36 -20.53
CA GLY A 290 -26.87 15.61 -19.75
C GLY A 290 -26.82 15.41 -18.23
N TRP A 291 -26.77 14.17 -17.73
CA TRP A 291 -26.86 13.91 -16.29
C TRP A 291 -25.67 14.50 -15.52
N CYS A 292 -24.46 14.33 -16.03
CA CYS A 292 -23.24 14.84 -15.38
C CYS A 292 -23.24 16.38 -15.36
N ALA A 293 -23.56 17.03 -16.49
CA ALA A 293 -23.66 18.48 -16.59
C ALA A 293 -24.67 19.07 -15.58
N LYS A 294 -25.77 18.36 -15.33
CA LYS A 294 -26.82 18.77 -14.41
C LYS A 294 -26.44 18.57 -12.94
N HIS A 295 -25.76 17.48 -12.59
CA HIS A 295 -25.61 17.07 -11.18
C HIS A 295 -24.21 17.25 -10.61
N ILE A 296 -23.15 17.36 -11.43
CA ILE A 296 -21.76 17.40 -10.95
C ILE A 296 -21.15 18.79 -11.19
N LYS A 297 -20.59 19.39 -10.14
CA LYS A 297 -19.82 20.64 -10.19
C LYS A 297 -18.37 20.36 -10.52
N ALA A 298 -17.76 19.47 -9.75
CA ALA A 298 -16.35 19.17 -9.83
C ALA A 298 -16.07 17.73 -9.41
N VAL A 299 -15.03 17.14 -10.00
CA VAL A 299 -14.46 15.85 -9.60
C VAL A 299 -13.03 16.07 -9.13
N MET A 300 -12.82 16.00 -7.82
CA MET A 300 -11.55 16.27 -7.16
C MET A 300 -10.82 14.97 -6.85
N ASN A 301 -10.09 14.45 -7.83
CA ASN A 301 -9.45 13.13 -7.75
C ASN A 301 -8.18 13.19 -6.89
N ILE A 302 -8.16 12.48 -5.76
CA ILE A 302 -7.01 12.39 -4.86
C ILE A 302 -6.19 11.13 -5.19
N GLY A 303 -4.90 11.28 -5.49
CA GLY A 303 -3.98 10.18 -5.81
C GLY A 303 -4.52 9.26 -6.92
N PRO A 304 -4.99 9.77 -8.06
CA PRO A 304 -5.71 8.96 -9.04
C PRO A 304 -4.82 7.89 -9.69
N ALA A 305 -5.26 6.63 -9.70
CA ALA A 305 -4.55 5.55 -10.39
C ALA A 305 -5.06 5.34 -11.84
N PHE A 306 -5.18 6.42 -12.62
CA PHE A 306 -5.81 6.41 -13.94
C PHE A 306 -5.18 5.36 -14.86
N LEU A 307 -3.86 5.35 -14.95
CA LEU A 307 -3.11 4.44 -15.82
C LEU A 307 -2.70 3.15 -15.11
N GLY A 308 -3.16 2.91 -13.87
CA GLY A 308 -2.75 1.76 -13.06
C GLY A 308 -1.44 1.98 -12.30
N VAL A 309 -1.01 0.98 -11.55
CA VAL A 309 0.20 1.02 -10.71
C VAL A 309 1.03 -0.25 -10.89
N PRO A 310 2.36 -0.16 -11.09
CA PRO A 310 3.23 -1.33 -11.16
C PRO A 310 3.15 -2.23 -9.93
N LYS A 311 2.85 -1.67 -8.76
CA LYS A 311 2.61 -2.43 -7.51
C LYS A 311 1.49 -3.47 -7.60
N ALA A 312 0.49 -3.26 -8.45
CA ALA A 312 -0.56 -4.26 -8.67
C ALA A 312 0.02 -5.52 -9.32
N VAL A 313 1.06 -5.36 -10.16
CA VAL A 313 1.74 -6.46 -10.85
C VAL A 313 2.46 -7.35 -9.86
N SER A 314 3.30 -6.80 -8.99
CA SER A 314 4.05 -7.59 -8.02
C SER A 314 3.14 -8.31 -7.03
N ASN A 315 2.02 -7.67 -6.65
CA ASN A 315 0.98 -8.27 -5.82
C ASN A 315 0.36 -9.53 -6.47
N LEU A 316 -0.02 -9.45 -7.75
CA LEU A 316 -0.62 -10.59 -8.47
C LEU A 316 0.41 -11.66 -8.88
N PHE A 317 1.66 -11.25 -9.12
CA PHE A 317 2.71 -12.12 -9.64
C PHE A 317 3.43 -12.91 -8.54
N SER A 318 3.85 -12.27 -7.44
CA SER A 318 4.56 -12.93 -6.33
C SER A 318 3.96 -12.70 -4.95
N ALA A 319 2.85 -11.95 -4.83
CA ALA A 319 2.30 -11.49 -3.54
C ALA A 319 3.30 -10.71 -2.68
N GLU A 320 4.27 -10.07 -3.33
CA GLU A 320 5.27 -9.22 -2.69
C GLU A 320 5.06 -7.75 -3.07
N GLY A 321 5.23 -6.88 -2.08
CA GLY A 321 5.50 -5.45 -2.28
C GLY A 321 6.74 -5.07 -1.47
N LYS A 322 7.23 -3.84 -1.65
CA LYS A 322 8.43 -3.32 -0.95
C LYS A 322 8.40 -3.58 0.56
N ASP A 323 7.26 -3.39 1.22
CA ASP A 323 7.15 -3.53 2.68
C ASP A 323 7.31 -4.99 3.13
N VAL A 324 6.80 -5.93 2.33
CA VAL A 324 6.92 -7.38 2.56
C VAL A 324 8.33 -7.87 2.24
N SER A 325 8.94 -7.36 1.16
CA SER A 325 10.28 -7.76 0.75
C SER A 325 11.36 -7.21 1.71
N TYR A 326 11.21 -5.98 2.19
CA TYR A 326 12.10 -5.36 3.16
C TYR A 326 12.01 -6.03 4.53
N ILE A 327 10.80 -6.36 5.01
CA ILE A 327 10.60 -7.11 6.26
C ILE A 327 11.25 -8.50 6.16
N ARG A 328 11.14 -9.19 5.01
CA ARG A 328 11.80 -10.48 4.78
C ARG A 328 13.33 -10.37 4.80
N ALA A 329 13.88 -9.29 4.24
CA ALA A 329 15.32 -9.03 4.24
C ALA A 329 15.87 -8.74 5.65
N MET A 330 15.08 -8.10 6.51
CA MET A 330 15.49 -7.76 7.88
C MET A 330 15.30 -8.88 8.90
N ALA A 331 14.33 -9.78 8.70
CA ALA A 331 14.01 -10.84 9.65
C ALA A 331 13.76 -12.22 8.97
N PRO A 332 14.76 -12.78 8.26
CA PRO A 332 14.61 -14.05 7.53
C PRO A 332 14.12 -15.19 8.46
N ARG A 333 14.68 -15.29 9.67
CA ARG A 333 14.35 -16.36 10.65
C ARG A 333 12.92 -16.36 11.20
N VAL A 334 12.21 -15.22 11.20
CA VAL A 334 10.83 -15.15 11.71
C VAL A 334 9.84 -15.60 10.62
N PHE A 335 10.13 -15.31 9.35
CA PHE A 335 9.32 -15.73 8.20
C PHE A 335 9.68 -17.13 7.67
N ASP A 336 10.88 -17.62 7.97
CA ASP A 336 11.27 -19.02 7.75
C ASP A 336 10.64 -19.98 8.79
N SER A 337 9.92 -19.48 9.80
CA SER A 337 9.17 -20.32 10.72
C SER A 337 8.01 -21.01 9.97
N GLU A 338 8.09 -22.35 9.90
CA GLU A 338 7.34 -23.24 9.00
C GLU A 338 5.80 -23.18 9.11
N ILE A 339 5.25 -22.44 10.07
CA ILE A 339 3.82 -22.46 10.42
C ILE A 339 3.09 -21.14 10.08
N LEU A 340 3.78 -20.00 10.01
CA LEU A 340 3.15 -18.68 9.89
C LEU A 340 3.58 -17.88 8.65
N GLY A 341 4.77 -18.11 8.10
CA GLY A 341 5.35 -17.25 7.07
C GLY A 341 4.98 -17.58 5.63
N LEU A 342 5.06 -18.85 5.22
CA LEU A 342 5.12 -19.21 3.79
C LEU A 342 3.79 -19.64 3.18
N GLN A 343 3.01 -20.50 3.85
CA GLN A 343 1.64 -20.84 3.42
C GLN A 343 0.71 -19.61 3.42
N THR A 344 1.04 -18.60 4.22
CA THR A 344 0.30 -17.34 4.29
C THR A 344 0.43 -16.57 2.97
N PHE A 345 1.59 -16.56 2.31
CA PHE A 345 1.76 -15.85 1.03
C PHE A 345 1.00 -16.52 -0.12
N GLU A 346 0.97 -17.85 -0.20
CA GLU A 346 0.18 -18.58 -1.20
C GLU A 346 -1.31 -18.29 -1.05
N ARG A 347 -1.82 -18.29 0.19
CA ARG A 347 -3.23 -17.97 0.47
C ARG A 347 -3.54 -16.49 0.23
N VAL A 348 -2.62 -15.58 0.55
CA VAL A 348 -2.74 -14.15 0.23
C VAL A 348 -2.74 -13.93 -1.28
N MET A 349 -1.85 -14.59 -2.03
CA MET A 349 -1.83 -14.54 -3.49
C MET A 349 -3.16 -15.03 -4.06
N ARG A 350 -3.65 -16.19 -3.59
CA ARG A 350 -4.94 -16.73 -4.02
C ARG A 350 -6.07 -15.75 -3.78
N MET A 351 -6.13 -15.15 -2.60
CA MET A 351 -7.12 -14.11 -2.27
C MET A 351 -6.97 -12.90 -3.20
N ALA A 352 -5.76 -12.36 -3.36
CA ALA A 352 -5.49 -11.20 -4.21
C ALA A 352 -5.89 -11.45 -5.68
N ARG A 353 -5.60 -12.64 -6.21
CA ARG A 353 -6.01 -13.07 -7.56
C ARG A 353 -7.52 -13.25 -7.73
N THR A 354 -8.29 -13.26 -6.64
CA THR A 354 -9.76 -13.23 -6.70
C THR A 354 -10.33 -11.82 -6.67
N TRP A 355 -9.56 -10.81 -6.23
CA TRP A 355 -10.00 -9.41 -6.20
C TRP A 355 -9.80 -8.76 -7.56
N ASP A 356 -10.87 -8.74 -8.36
CA ASP A 356 -10.86 -8.14 -9.71
C ASP A 356 -10.50 -6.64 -9.68
N SER A 357 -10.73 -5.99 -8.55
CA SER A 357 -10.34 -4.61 -8.31
C SER A 357 -8.82 -4.38 -8.38
N ILE A 358 -7.98 -5.34 -7.99
CA ILE A 358 -6.53 -5.25 -8.18
C ILE A 358 -6.19 -5.28 -9.66
N VAL A 359 -6.90 -6.08 -10.46
CA VAL A 359 -6.68 -6.17 -11.91
C VAL A 359 -7.06 -4.87 -12.62
N SER A 360 -8.05 -4.12 -12.10
CA SER A 360 -8.39 -2.77 -12.59
C SER A 360 -7.24 -1.76 -12.43
N LEU A 361 -6.30 -2.05 -11.52
CA LEU A 361 -5.12 -1.23 -11.23
C LEU A 361 -3.87 -1.68 -12.00
N LEU A 362 -3.95 -2.69 -12.88
CA LEU A 362 -2.82 -3.01 -13.75
C LEU A 362 -2.50 -1.84 -14.71
N PRO A 363 -1.21 -1.68 -15.10
CA PRO A 363 -0.79 -0.67 -16.05
C PRO A 363 -1.61 -0.68 -17.35
N LYS A 364 -2.11 0.49 -17.76
CA LYS A 364 -2.93 0.71 -18.97
C LYS A 364 -2.14 1.49 -20.01
N GLY A 365 -2.44 1.23 -21.28
CA GLY A 365 -1.85 1.95 -22.42
C GLY A 365 -0.56 1.36 -22.97
N GLY A 366 -0.17 0.16 -22.51
CA GLY A 366 0.96 -0.58 -23.07
C GLY A 366 2.28 0.19 -23.06
N GLU A 367 3.10 -0.09 -24.05
CA GLU A 367 4.44 0.51 -24.21
C GLU A 367 4.40 2.00 -24.60
N VAL A 368 3.30 2.46 -25.20
CA VAL A 368 3.11 3.89 -25.57
C VAL A 368 3.13 4.76 -24.31
N ILE A 369 2.48 4.31 -23.24
CA ILE A 369 2.42 5.01 -21.96
C ILE A 369 3.61 4.67 -21.08
N TRP A 370 3.89 3.39 -20.88
CA TRP A 370 4.82 2.95 -19.84
C TRP A 370 6.26 2.77 -20.33
N GLY A 371 6.52 2.92 -21.63
CA GLY A 371 7.81 2.68 -22.25
C GLY A 371 7.97 1.25 -22.75
N ASN A 372 8.98 1.06 -23.59
CA ASN A 372 9.38 -0.22 -24.16
C ASN A 372 10.65 -0.74 -23.46
N MET A 373 11.31 -1.74 -24.04
CA MET A 373 12.50 -2.36 -23.44
C MET A 373 13.66 -1.37 -23.22
N ASP A 374 13.79 -0.31 -24.00
CA ASP A 374 14.98 0.57 -23.96
C ASP A 374 14.66 2.03 -23.64
N ARG A 375 13.38 2.42 -23.61
CA ARG A 375 12.96 3.80 -23.41
C ARG A 375 11.72 3.89 -22.52
N SER A 376 11.66 4.92 -21.68
CA SER A 376 10.45 5.29 -20.95
C SER A 376 10.26 6.82 -20.87
N PRO A 377 9.04 7.31 -20.59
CA PRO A 377 8.79 8.75 -20.42
C PRO A 377 9.58 9.38 -19.26
N GLU A 378 9.90 8.61 -18.23
CA GLU A 378 10.62 9.02 -17.02
C GLU A 378 12.16 9.06 -17.21
N GLU A 379 12.66 8.85 -18.43
CA GLU A 379 14.09 8.83 -18.72
C GLU A 379 14.82 10.09 -18.22
N GLY A 380 15.92 9.89 -17.48
CA GLY A 380 16.68 10.98 -16.85
C GLY A 380 16.15 11.40 -15.48
N HIS A 381 15.13 10.72 -14.92
CA HIS A 381 14.70 10.92 -13.54
C HIS A 381 15.87 10.66 -12.56
N VAL A 382 16.02 11.54 -11.58
CA VAL A 382 17.06 11.45 -10.55
C VAL A 382 16.42 11.10 -9.21
N CYS A 383 16.73 9.93 -8.68
CA CYS A 383 16.26 9.54 -7.36
C CYS A 383 17.14 10.14 -6.25
N ASP A 384 16.66 11.21 -5.62
CA ASP A 384 17.29 11.76 -4.43
C ASP A 384 16.81 11.02 -3.17
N PHE A 385 17.46 9.91 -2.84
CA PHE A 385 17.24 9.24 -1.56
C PHE A 385 17.98 9.91 -0.38
N SER A 386 18.85 10.89 -0.65
CA SER A 386 19.82 11.40 0.32
C SER A 386 19.19 12.29 1.40
N LYS A 387 17.99 12.84 1.18
CA LYS A 387 17.28 13.65 2.18
C LYS A 387 16.72 12.87 3.39
N LYS A 388 16.88 11.54 3.44
CA LYS A 388 16.37 10.71 4.56
C LYS A 388 17.40 10.33 5.64
N SER A 389 18.68 10.73 5.53
CA SER A 389 19.73 10.22 6.43
C SER A 389 20.39 11.21 7.40
N HIS A 390 20.01 12.50 7.48
CA HIS A 390 20.72 13.44 8.36
C HIS A 390 19.77 14.12 9.36
N SER A 391 19.37 13.34 10.36
CA SER A 391 19.14 13.84 11.72
C SER A 391 20.01 13.03 12.69
N LYS A 392 21.33 13.24 12.58
CA LYS A 392 22.24 13.07 13.71
C LYS A 392 23.12 14.30 13.74
N THR A 393 22.84 15.12 14.73
CA THR A 393 23.63 16.24 15.19
C THR A 393 25.07 15.79 15.42
N SER A 394 26.01 16.35 14.66
CA SER A 394 27.35 16.60 15.17
C SER A 394 27.78 17.95 14.66
N LEU A 395 27.72 18.92 15.57
CA LEU A 395 28.35 20.23 15.43
C LEU A 395 29.84 20.00 15.24
N THR A 396 30.37 20.36 14.08
CA THR A 396 31.73 20.90 13.99
C THR A 396 31.79 21.94 12.86
N THR A 397 32.44 23.02 13.23
CA THR A 397 32.67 24.31 12.59
C THR A 397 33.20 24.27 11.16
N ASN A 398 32.68 25.20 10.34
CA ASN A 398 33.30 25.95 9.25
C ASN A 398 34.56 25.37 8.57
N ASN A 399 34.42 25.06 7.27
CA ASN A 399 35.25 25.74 6.28
C ASN A 399 34.59 25.71 4.91
N VAL A 400 34.35 26.91 4.38
CA VAL A 400 34.00 27.17 2.98
C VAL A 400 35.19 26.76 2.13
N ASN A 401 34.99 25.84 1.20
CA ASN A 401 35.83 25.75 0.01
C ASN A 401 34.96 25.46 -1.20
N ASN A 402 34.91 26.47 -2.08
CA ASN A 402 34.46 26.34 -3.45
C ASN A 402 35.26 25.25 -4.15
N SER A 403 34.58 24.17 -4.53
CA SER A 403 34.98 23.34 -5.65
C SER A 403 33.73 22.93 -6.44
N ASP A 404 33.03 23.93 -6.96
CA ASP A 404 32.43 23.79 -8.29
C ASP A 404 33.56 23.49 -9.27
N VAL A 405 33.28 22.68 -10.29
CA VAL A 405 34.24 22.14 -11.29
C VAL A 405 34.88 20.79 -10.90
N LYS A 406 34.04 19.75 -10.73
CA LYS A 406 34.29 18.38 -11.24
C LYS A 406 33.04 17.50 -11.11
N ARG A 407 31.93 17.92 -11.72
CA ARG A 407 30.87 16.98 -12.09
C ARG A 407 31.36 16.22 -13.32
N GLY A 408 32.22 15.23 -13.10
CA GLY A 408 32.61 14.30 -14.15
C GLY A 408 31.36 13.68 -14.76
N PHE A 409 31.40 13.48 -16.08
CA PHE A 409 30.46 12.67 -16.84
C PHE A 409 30.46 11.23 -16.27
N LEU A 410 29.77 11.01 -15.16
CA LEU A 410 29.32 9.69 -14.78
C LEU A 410 28.12 9.42 -15.68
N VAL A 411 28.30 8.48 -16.62
CA VAL A 411 27.21 7.84 -17.34
C VAL A 411 26.36 7.17 -16.26
N LYS A 412 25.39 7.91 -15.72
CA LYS A 412 24.42 7.39 -14.77
C LYS A 412 23.72 6.23 -15.47
N ASP A 413 23.72 5.05 -14.84
CA ASP A 413 22.89 3.93 -15.27
C ASP A 413 21.47 4.45 -15.55
N LEU A 414 21.11 4.53 -16.83
CA LEU A 414 19.78 4.94 -17.27
C LEU A 414 18.85 3.80 -16.90
N ALA A 415 17.97 4.03 -15.93
CA ALA A 415 17.00 3.04 -15.51
C ALA A 415 16.00 2.75 -16.65
N ASN A 416 15.95 1.49 -17.10
CA ASN A 416 15.02 1.03 -18.13
C ASN A 416 13.62 0.78 -17.54
N TYR A 417 12.92 1.85 -17.17
CA TYR A 417 11.60 1.71 -16.50
C TYR A 417 10.52 1.06 -17.36
N GLY A 418 10.66 1.02 -18.70
CA GLY A 418 9.69 0.33 -19.56
C GLY A 418 9.65 -1.20 -19.36
N ARG A 419 10.67 -1.78 -18.72
CA ARG A 419 10.68 -3.16 -18.26
C ARG A 419 10.00 -3.23 -16.90
N ILE A 420 8.74 -3.65 -16.84
CA ILE A 420 7.99 -3.75 -15.58
C ILE A 420 8.54 -4.88 -14.70
N ILE A 421 8.87 -6.03 -15.31
CA ILE A 421 9.54 -7.16 -14.67
C ILE A 421 10.81 -7.49 -15.45
N SER A 422 11.91 -7.74 -14.76
CA SER A 422 13.15 -8.27 -15.33
C SER A 422 13.66 -9.42 -14.47
N PHE A 423 14.10 -10.53 -15.07
CA PHE A 423 14.70 -11.63 -14.32
C PHE A 423 16.22 -11.50 -14.29
N GLY A 424 16.76 -11.20 -13.10
CA GLY A 424 18.19 -10.94 -12.90
C GLY A 424 18.64 -9.51 -13.26
N LYS A 425 19.77 -9.09 -12.68
CA LYS A 425 20.39 -7.79 -12.94
C LYS A 425 20.73 -7.59 -14.43
N PRO A 426 21.29 -8.57 -15.17
CA PRO A 426 21.59 -8.40 -16.60
C PRO A 426 20.35 -8.04 -17.43
N ALA A 427 19.22 -8.74 -17.22
CA ALA A 427 17.97 -8.47 -17.92
C ALA A 427 17.41 -7.07 -17.65
N SER A 428 17.76 -6.46 -16.52
CA SER A 428 17.30 -5.10 -16.17
C SER A 428 18.12 -3.98 -16.83
N VAL A 429 19.37 -4.25 -17.23
CA VAL A 429 20.32 -3.23 -17.72
C VAL A 429 20.69 -3.40 -19.19
N LEU A 430 20.88 -4.64 -19.66
CA LEU A 430 21.36 -4.90 -21.03
C LEU A 430 20.39 -4.36 -22.08
N HIS A 431 20.90 -3.82 -23.18
CA HIS A 431 20.10 -3.39 -24.33
C HIS A 431 19.25 -4.54 -24.90
N SER A 432 18.05 -4.24 -25.39
CA SER A 432 17.08 -5.23 -25.91
C SER A 432 17.67 -6.22 -26.92
N SER A 433 18.58 -5.77 -27.79
CA SER A 433 19.26 -6.61 -28.79
C SER A 433 20.10 -7.76 -28.20
N LYS A 434 20.41 -7.72 -26.91
CA LYS A 434 21.17 -8.75 -26.18
C LYS A 434 20.28 -9.62 -25.29
N LEU A 435 18.97 -9.37 -25.27
CA LEU A 435 18.03 -10.08 -24.41
C LEU A 435 17.26 -11.14 -25.21
N PRO A 436 16.91 -12.27 -24.59
CA PRO A 436 15.97 -13.22 -25.17
C PRO A 436 14.61 -12.55 -25.38
N THR A 437 14.01 -12.75 -26.56
CA THR A 437 12.66 -12.28 -26.85
C THR A 437 11.65 -13.06 -26.01
N ALA A 438 10.73 -12.36 -25.35
CA ALA A 438 9.56 -12.98 -24.73
C ALA A 438 8.51 -13.24 -25.82
N ASP A 439 8.58 -14.38 -26.51
CA ASP A 439 7.62 -14.74 -27.56
C ASP A 439 6.33 -15.30 -26.97
N SER A 440 5.18 -14.78 -27.40
CA SER A 440 3.85 -15.23 -26.95
C SER A 440 3.56 -16.70 -27.28
N LYS A 441 4.27 -17.26 -28.28
CA LYS A 441 4.18 -18.68 -28.70
C LYS A 441 4.80 -19.64 -27.69
N GLU A 442 5.67 -19.18 -26.79
CA GLU A 442 6.28 -20.01 -25.75
C GLU A 442 5.32 -20.30 -24.56
N PHE A 443 4.20 -19.59 -24.48
CA PHE A 443 3.18 -19.76 -23.42
C PHE A 443 2.22 -20.92 -23.72
N SER A 444 2.74 -22.10 -24.03
CA SER A 444 1.93 -23.31 -24.21
C SER A 444 1.92 -24.13 -22.93
N ARG A 445 0.74 -24.31 -22.32
CA ARG A 445 0.55 -25.27 -21.23
C ARG A 445 0.48 -26.67 -21.84
N THR A 446 1.59 -27.40 -21.92
CA THR A 446 1.55 -28.85 -22.15
C THR A 446 0.99 -29.49 -20.89
N SER A 447 -0.21 -30.06 -20.98
CA SER A 447 -0.83 -30.87 -19.94
C SER A 447 -0.15 -32.24 -19.85
N THR A 448 1.14 -32.28 -19.51
CA THR A 448 1.77 -33.51 -19.03
C THR A 448 1.63 -33.52 -17.53
N SER A 449 0.51 -34.05 -17.05
CA SER A 449 0.38 -34.51 -15.68
C SER A 449 1.31 -35.73 -15.50
N GLU A 450 2.60 -35.49 -15.34
CA GLU A 450 3.40 -36.47 -14.60
C GLU A 450 2.86 -36.43 -13.17
N ASN A 451 2.14 -37.50 -12.82
CA ASN A 451 1.56 -37.71 -11.50
C ASN A 451 2.64 -37.61 -10.42
N PHE A 452 2.84 -36.42 -9.85
CA PHE A 452 3.52 -36.27 -8.57
C PHE A 452 2.54 -36.69 -7.46
N ASN A 453 2.28 -37.99 -7.36
CA ASN A 453 1.69 -38.57 -6.16
C ASN A 453 2.78 -38.83 -5.11
N ASN A 454 2.43 -38.51 -3.86
CA ASN A 454 3.07 -38.91 -2.60
C ASN A 454 4.25 -38.08 -2.06
N PHE A 455 4.07 -36.76 -1.94
CA PHE A 455 4.55 -36.06 -0.75
C PHE A 455 3.40 -35.25 -0.13
N SER A 456 3.27 -35.36 1.19
CA SER A 456 2.35 -34.59 2.03
C SER A 456 2.73 -33.11 1.96
N CYS A 457 2.29 -32.44 0.90
CA CYS A 457 2.53 -31.02 0.69
C CYS A 457 1.22 -30.29 0.99
N GLY A 458 1.31 -29.24 1.80
CA GLY A 458 0.17 -28.56 2.45
C GLY A 458 -1.00 -28.15 1.54
N GLU A 459 -2.08 -27.67 2.16
CA GLU A 459 -3.37 -27.46 1.49
C GLU A 459 -3.44 -26.24 0.55
N ALA A 460 -2.49 -25.31 0.60
CA ALA A 460 -2.56 -24.09 -0.19
C ALA A 460 -2.14 -24.35 -1.65
N TRP A 461 -3.14 -24.40 -2.53
CA TRP A 461 -2.97 -24.58 -3.98
C TRP A 461 -2.96 -23.23 -4.70
N THR A 462 -2.05 -23.04 -5.65
CA THR A 462 -1.96 -21.89 -6.55
C THR A 462 -1.88 -22.33 -8.01
N GLU A 463 -2.18 -21.46 -8.97
CA GLU A 463 -2.08 -21.82 -10.40
C GLU A 463 -0.64 -22.14 -10.85
N TYR A 464 0.38 -21.77 -10.06
CA TYR A 464 1.75 -22.19 -10.30
C TYR A 464 1.95 -23.70 -10.14
N ASP A 465 1.10 -24.37 -9.37
CA ASP A 465 1.14 -25.82 -9.19
C ASP A 465 0.75 -26.59 -10.47
N GLU A 466 0.04 -25.93 -11.40
CA GLU A 466 -0.29 -26.49 -12.71
C GLU A 466 0.84 -26.27 -13.74
N MET A 467 1.87 -25.49 -13.42
CA MET A 467 2.97 -25.17 -14.34
C MET A 467 4.10 -26.21 -14.23
N SER A 468 4.65 -26.63 -15.38
CA SER A 468 5.84 -27.48 -15.40
C SER A 468 7.07 -26.70 -14.91
N ARG A 469 8.06 -27.42 -14.34
CA ARG A 469 9.35 -26.81 -13.95
C ARG A 469 10.05 -26.12 -15.11
N GLN A 470 9.95 -26.70 -16.30
CA GLN A 470 10.51 -26.11 -17.52
C GLN A 470 9.82 -24.79 -17.86
N SER A 471 8.48 -24.73 -17.77
CA SER A 471 7.74 -23.48 -17.98
C SER A 471 8.13 -22.39 -16.97
N ILE A 472 8.33 -22.75 -15.70
CA ILE A 472 8.78 -21.82 -14.65
C ILE A 472 10.18 -21.27 -14.98
N GLN A 473 11.10 -22.15 -15.37
CA GLN A 473 12.46 -21.75 -15.77
C GLN A 473 12.45 -20.88 -17.03
N ASN A 474 11.61 -21.21 -18.02
CA ASN A 474 11.51 -20.46 -19.29
C ASN A 474 10.98 -19.03 -19.10
N VAL A 475 10.12 -18.79 -18.11
CA VAL A 475 9.67 -17.45 -17.73
C VAL A 475 10.82 -16.64 -17.13
N ALA A 476 11.68 -17.30 -16.34
CA ALA A 476 12.78 -16.65 -15.62
C ALA A 476 14.13 -16.64 -16.37
N ALA A 477 14.18 -17.12 -17.62
CA ALA A 477 15.40 -17.29 -18.40
C ALA A 477 15.99 -15.95 -18.92
N ASP A 478 16.39 -15.07 -18.00
CA ASP A 478 16.98 -13.74 -18.26
C ASP A 478 16.12 -12.84 -19.16
N LYS A 479 14.80 -13.01 -19.10
CA LYS A 479 13.81 -12.21 -19.84
C LYS A 479 13.43 -10.95 -19.09
N ALA A 480 12.99 -9.95 -19.85
CA ALA A 480 12.29 -8.79 -19.33
C ALA A 480 10.93 -8.63 -20.02
N TYR A 481 9.95 -8.14 -19.26
CA TYR A 481 8.56 -8.01 -19.66
C TYR A 481 8.15 -6.54 -19.57
N THR A 482 7.70 -6.01 -20.71
CA THR A 482 7.05 -4.70 -20.82
C THR A 482 5.58 -4.79 -20.42
N THR A 483 4.87 -3.67 -20.35
CA THR A 483 3.42 -3.67 -20.02
C THR A 483 2.60 -4.57 -20.96
N THR A 484 2.95 -4.64 -22.25
CA THR A 484 2.23 -5.48 -23.22
C THR A 484 2.46 -6.97 -22.96
N THR A 485 3.73 -7.39 -22.92
CA THR A 485 4.12 -8.79 -22.72
C THR A 485 3.81 -9.29 -21.30
N LEU A 486 3.70 -8.38 -20.34
CA LEU A 486 3.27 -8.68 -18.97
C LEU A 486 1.83 -9.20 -18.90
N LEU A 487 0.91 -8.66 -19.70
CA LEU A 487 -0.47 -9.17 -19.71
C LEU A 487 -0.51 -10.60 -20.26
N ASP A 488 0.32 -10.92 -21.26
CA ASP A 488 0.49 -12.29 -21.75
C ASP A 488 1.09 -13.21 -20.68
N LEU A 489 2.10 -12.72 -19.95
CA LEU A 489 2.66 -13.46 -18.81
C LEU A 489 1.58 -13.75 -17.76
N LEU A 490 0.74 -12.78 -17.40
CA LEU A 490 -0.36 -12.97 -16.45
C LEU A 490 -1.42 -13.93 -16.97
N ARG A 491 -1.75 -13.91 -18.27
CA ARG A 491 -2.64 -14.90 -18.90
C ARG A 491 -2.07 -16.32 -18.78
N PHE A 492 -0.75 -16.45 -18.84
CA PHE A 492 -0.07 -17.73 -18.69
C PHE A 492 -0.02 -18.22 -17.24
N VAL A 493 0.37 -17.35 -16.30
CA VAL A 493 0.56 -17.74 -14.88
C VAL A 493 -0.73 -17.76 -14.05
N ALA A 494 -1.76 -17.02 -14.47
CA ALA A 494 -3.03 -16.88 -13.76
C ALA A 494 -4.23 -16.76 -14.73
N PRO A 495 -4.48 -17.76 -15.58
CA PRO A 495 -5.48 -17.67 -16.66
C PRO A 495 -6.91 -17.50 -16.16
N LYS A 496 -7.27 -18.15 -15.03
CA LYS A 496 -8.63 -18.04 -14.46
C LYS A 496 -8.92 -16.61 -14.02
N MET A 497 -7.95 -15.98 -13.35
CA MET A 497 -8.03 -14.57 -12.96
C MET A 497 -8.13 -13.66 -14.19
N MET A 498 -7.23 -13.82 -15.17
CA MET A 498 -7.22 -12.95 -16.35
C MET A 498 -8.51 -13.10 -17.17
N ARG A 499 -8.98 -14.32 -17.43
CA ARG A 499 -10.24 -14.55 -18.15
C ARG A 499 -11.44 -13.86 -17.49
N ARG A 500 -11.52 -13.93 -16.16
CA ARG A 500 -12.59 -13.28 -15.39
C ARG A 500 -12.46 -11.75 -15.46
N ALA A 501 -11.26 -11.22 -15.23
CA ALA A 501 -11.05 -9.79 -15.18
C ALA A 501 -11.17 -9.11 -16.54
N GLU A 502 -10.74 -9.75 -17.64
CA GLU A 502 -10.85 -9.23 -19.01
C GLU A 502 -12.30 -9.13 -19.52
N ALA A 503 -13.26 -9.79 -18.84
CA ALA A 503 -14.68 -9.56 -19.08
C ALA A 503 -15.15 -8.18 -18.59
N HIS A 504 -14.45 -7.61 -17.60
CA HIS A 504 -14.84 -6.39 -16.90
C HIS A 504 -13.88 -5.22 -17.06
N PHE A 505 -12.64 -5.46 -17.47
CA PHE A 505 -11.60 -4.44 -17.55
C PHE A 505 -10.83 -4.52 -18.86
N SER A 506 -10.27 -3.38 -19.21
CA SER A 506 -9.44 -3.18 -20.38
C SER A 506 -8.21 -2.35 -20.00
N HIS A 507 -7.12 -2.58 -20.72
CA HIS A 507 -5.80 -1.99 -20.44
C HIS A 507 -5.15 -1.42 -21.70
N GLY A 508 -5.93 -1.29 -22.78
CA GLY A 508 -5.47 -0.85 -24.09
C GLY A 508 -5.52 0.66 -24.27
N ILE A 509 -5.42 1.06 -25.54
CA ILE A 509 -5.65 2.42 -26.04
C ILE A 509 -6.65 2.31 -27.17
N ALA A 510 -7.66 3.18 -27.17
CA ALA A 510 -8.58 3.21 -28.30
C ALA A 510 -7.91 3.83 -29.52
N GLU A 511 -7.99 3.18 -30.68
CA GLU A 511 -7.63 3.82 -31.95
C GLU A 511 -8.70 4.83 -32.34
N ASN A 512 -9.96 4.38 -32.36
CA ASN A 512 -11.13 5.21 -32.64
C ASN A 512 -12.17 5.09 -31.51
N LEU A 513 -12.33 6.15 -30.71
CA LEU A 513 -13.29 6.19 -29.59
C LEU A 513 -14.76 6.19 -30.02
N ASP A 514 -15.06 6.34 -31.32
CA ASP A 514 -16.41 6.23 -31.88
C ASP A 514 -16.81 4.78 -32.21
N ASP A 515 -15.89 3.82 -32.08
CA ASP A 515 -16.21 2.40 -32.27
C ASP A 515 -17.26 1.94 -31.24
N PRO A 516 -18.39 1.36 -31.67
CA PRO A 516 -19.46 0.90 -30.80
C PRO A 516 -19.02 -0.05 -29.68
N LYS A 517 -17.88 -0.74 -29.83
CA LYS A 517 -17.36 -1.60 -28.76
C LYS A 517 -17.09 -0.84 -27.46
N TYR A 518 -16.67 0.44 -27.54
CA TYR A 518 -16.38 1.27 -26.37
C TYR A 518 -17.62 1.67 -25.56
N ASN A 519 -18.82 1.40 -26.09
CA ASN A 519 -20.07 1.50 -25.32
C ASN A 519 -20.25 0.36 -24.31
N HIS A 520 -19.37 -0.66 -24.29
CA HIS A 520 -19.44 -1.73 -23.31
C HIS A 520 -18.76 -1.33 -21.98
N TYR A 521 -19.36 -1.72 -20.84
CA TYR A 521 -18.91 -1.33 -19.50
C TYR A 521 -17.45 -1.67 -19.16
N LYS A 522 -16.86 -2.62 -19.89
CA LYS A 522 -15.47 -3.06 -19.70
C LYS A 522 -14.42 -1.99 -20.04
N TYR A 523 -14.82 -0.97 -20.80
CA TYR A 523 -13.94 0.11 -21.23
C TYR A 523 -14.08 1.38 -20.40
N TRP A 524 -15.17 1.54 -19.65
CA TRP A 524 -15.50 2.81 -18.99
C TRP A 524 -14.58 3.19 -17.83
N SER A 525 -13.83 2.24 -17.27
CA SER A 525 -12.82 2.50 -16.23
C SER A 525 -11.44 2.81 -16.80
N ASN A 526 -11.22 2.63 -18.11
CA ASN A 526 -9.97 2.95 -18.78
C ASN A 526 -10.06 4.36 -19.42
N PRO A 527 -9.36 5.37 -18.88
CA PRO A 527 -9.41 6.73 -19.42
C PRO A 527 -8.82 6.87 -20.83
N LEU A 528 -8.11 5.85 -21.34
CA LEU A 528 -7.57 5.78 -22.70
C LEU A 528 -8.52 5.09 -23.70
N GLU A 529 -9.67 4.60 -23.24
CA GLU A 529 -10.68 3.92 -24.05
C GLU A 529 -12.11 4.45 -23.79
N THR A 530 -12.22 5.58 -23.10
CA THR A 530 -13.49 6.25 -22.85
C THR A 530 -13.35 7.76 -23.02
N LYS A 531 -14.45 8.40 -23.42
CA LYS A 531 -14.56 9.86 -23.52
C LYS A 531 -15.00 10.43 -22.17
N LEU A 532 -14.72 11.68 -21.88
CA LEU A 532 -15.39 12.38 -20.78
C LEU A 532 -16.86 12.67 -21.13
N SER A 533 -17.61 13.06 -20.12
CA SER A 533 -19.01 13.48 -20.23
C SER A 533 -19.18 14.78 -21.03
N ASP A 534 -20.36 14.97 -21.62
CA ASP A 534 -20.72 16.26 -22.21
C ASP A 534 -21.17 17.23 -21.12
N ALA A 535 -20.19 17.83 -20.43
CA ALA A 535 -20.41 18.66 -19.25
C ALA A 535 -19.39 19.83 -19.20
N PRO A 536 -19.47 20.81 -20.10
CA PRO A 536 -18.44 21.86 -20.23
C PRO A 536 -18.24 22.72 -18.96
N ASP A 537 -19.28 22.88 -18.14
CA ASP A 537 -19.20 23.63 -16.86
C ASP A 537 -18.64 22.81 -15.68
N MET A 538 -18.42 21.51 -15.87
CA MET A 538 -17.82 20.64 -14.86
C MET A 538 -16.31 20.85 -14.85
N GLU A 539 -15.69 20.70 -13.67
CA GLU A 539 -14.24 20.77 -13.52
C GLU A 539 -13.67 19.42 -13.05
N ILE A 540 -12.46 19.07 -13.52
CA ILE A 540 -11.75 17.87 -13.10
C ILE A 540 -10.39 18.26 -12.53
N TYR A 541 -10.08 17.77 -11.32
CA TYR A 541 -8.80 18.01 -10.66
C TYR A 541 -8.06 16.68 -10.51
N CYS A 542 -6.78 16.67 -10.85
CA CYS A 542 -5.84 15.61 -10.50
C CYS A 542 -4.96 16.11 -9.34
N MET A 543 -5.24 15.65 -8.12
CA MET A 543 -4.61 16.09 -6.88
C MET A 543 -3.75 14.97 -6.31
N TYR A 544 -2.44 15.10 -6.27
CA TYR A 544 -1.57 14.00 -5.84
C TYR A 544 -0.25 14.46 -5.24
N GLY A 545 0.39 13.58 -4.48
CA GLY A 545 1.66 13.86 -3.84
C GLY A 545 2.83 13.62 -4.78
N VAL A 546 3.92 14.35 -4.54
CA VAL A 546 5.16 14.26 -5.33
C VAL A 546 6.39 14.34 -4.43
N GLY A 547 7.53 13.88 -4.96
CA GLY A 547 8.81 13.82 -4.28
C GLY A 547 8.99 12.59 -3.40
N ILE A 548 8.18 11.54 -3.57
CA ILE A 548 8.30 10.28 -2.84
C ILE A 548 8.70 9.15 -3.81
N PRO A 549 9.80 8.42 -3.52
CA PRO A 549 10.18 7.24 -4.29
C PRO A 549 9.04 6.21 -4.34
N THR A 550 8.51 5.98 -5.53
CA THR A 550 7.33 5.16 -5.80
C THR A 550 7.69 3.99 -6.72
N GLU A 551 7.17 2.80 -6.42
CA GLU A 551 7.54 1.56 -7.13
C GLU A 551 7.17 1.64 -8.62
N ARG A 552 8.16 1.40 -9.49
CA ARG A 552 8.02 1.56 -10.95
C ARG A 552 8.31 0.31 -11.76
N SER A 553 9.28 -0.50 -11.34
CA SER A 553 9.58 -1.81 -11.93
C SER A 553 10.37 -2.70 -10.97
N TYR A 554 10.46 -4.00 -11.30
CA TYR A 554 10.96 -5.03 -10.40
C TYR A 554 11.99 -5.94 -11.08
N VAL A 555 13.05 -6.25 -10.34
CA VAL A 555 14.04 -7.28 -10.67
C VAL A 555 13.71 -8.52 -9.85
N TYR A 556 13.39 -9.60 -10.53
CA TYR A 556 12.99 -10.88 -9.97
C TYR A 556 14.11 -11.91 -10.06
N LYS A 557 14.05 -12.91 -9.19
CA LYS A 557 14.82 -14.15 -9.28
C LYS A 557 13.91 -15.35 -9.03
N LEU A 558 14.39 -16.53 -9.42
CA LEU A 558 13.77 -17.78 -8.99
C LEU A 558 13.93 -17.96 -7.48
N SER A 559 12.86 -18.43 -6.85
CA SER A 559 12.89 -18.83 -5.45
C SER A 559 13.77 -20.07 -5.31
N PRO A 560 14.75 -20.09 -4.38
CA PRO A 560 15.60 -21.26 -4.15
C PRO A 560 14.84 -22.41 -3.47
N ASN A 561 13.60 -22.17 -3.02
CA ASN A 561 12.81 -23.14 -2.30
C ASN A 561 12.33 -24.25 -3.25
N SER A 562 12.88 -25.45 -3.11
CA SER A 562 12.49 -26.66 -3.85
C SER A 562 11.21 -27.31 -3.29
N ARG A 563 10.47 -26.61 -2.42
CA ARG A 563 9.24 -27.13 -1.82
C ARG A 563 8.12 -27.16 -2.86
N CYS A 564 7.41 -28.29 -2.89
CA CYS A 564 6.17 -28.44 -3.64
C CYS A 564 5.14 -27.43 -3.11
N LYS A 565 4.36 -26.81 -4.02
CA LYS A 565 3.36 -25.78 -3.70
C LYS A 565 3.93 -24.51 -3.10
N SER A 566 4.86 -23.86 -3.79
CA SER A 566 5.36 -22.53 -3.40
C SER A 566 5.40 -21.57 -4.58
N ILE A 567 5.36 -20.27 -4.29
CA ILE A 567 5.46 -19.21 -5.30
C ILE A 567 6.89 -19.24 -5.89
N PRO A 568 7.07 -19.46 -7.21
CA PRO A 568 8.38 -19.72 -7.79
C PRO A 568 9.22 -18.46 -8.03
N TYR A 569 8.63 -17.27 -7.99
CA TYR A 569 9.30 -16.01 -8.29
C TYR A 569 9.29 -15.10 -7.06
N GLN A 570 10.42 -14.45 -6.80
CA GLN A 570 10.56 -13.47 -5.73
C GLN A 570 11.39 -12.26 -6.19
N ILE A 571 11.09 -11.08 -5.65
CA ILE A 571 11.89 -9.88 -5.89
C ILE A 571 13.32 -10.12 -5.38
N ASP A 572 14.30 -9.81 -6.21
CA ASP A 572 15.71 -9.99 -5.86
C ASP A 572 16.23 -8.83 -5.01
N ASN A 573 16.00 -8.93 -3.72
CA ASN A 573 16.46 -7.95 -2.73
C ASN A 573 17.98 -7.78 -2.66
N SER A 574 18.78 -8.67 -3.29
CA SER A 574 20.24 -8.53 -3.32
C SER A 574 20.72 -7.56 -4.41
N VAL A 575 19.84 -7.19 -5.34
CA VAL A 575 20.18 -6.30 -6.45
C VAL A 575 20.02 -4.84 -6.01
N HIS A 576 21.14 -4.13 -5.97
CA HIS A 576 21.19 -2.69 -5.74
C HIS A 576 21.90 -1.99 -6.91
N GLY A 577 21.46 -0.77 -7.21
CA GLY A 577 22.17 0.14 -8.09
C GLY A 577 23.31 0.85 -7.34
N GLU A 578 24.13 1.58 -8.09
CA GLU A 578 25.19 2.44 -7.53
C GLU A 578 24.61 3.59 -6.68
N ASP A 579 25.48 4.30 -5.96
CA ASP A 579 25.09 5.44 -5.14
C ASP A 579 24.40 6.52 -5.98
N GLY A 580 23.16 6.85 -5.62
CA GLY A 580 22.29 7.77 -6.37
C GLY A 580 21.47 7.11 -7.49
N SER A 581 21.58 5.80 -7.68
CA SER A 581 20.68 5.02 -8.55
C SER A 581 19.28 4.91 -7.97
N CYS A 582 18.30 4.80 -8.87
CA CYS A 582 16.90 4.54 -8.55
C CYS A 582 16.59 3.08 -8.17
N LEU A 583 17.57 2.17 -8.28
CA LEU A 583 17.42 0.75 -7.98
C LEU A 583 17.80 0.42 -6.54
N LYS A 584 16.84 -0.04 -5.74
CA LYS A 584 17.08 -0.50 -4.36
C LYS A 584 16.34 -1.79 -4.06
N GLY A 585 17.09 -2.82 -3.68
CA GLY A 585 16.53 -4.10 -3.24
C GLY A 585 15.65 -4.74 -4.30
N GLY A 586 16.11 -4.75 -5.55
CA GLY A 586 15.37 -5.30 -6.68
C GLY A 586 14.17 -4.47 -7.13
N VAL A 587 13.98 -3.23 -6.63
CA VAL A 587 12.89 -2.34 -7.04
C VAL A 587 13.46 -1.05 -7.61
N TYR A 588 13.02 -0.68 -8.82
CA TYR A 588 13.26 0.64 -9.39
C TYR A 588 12.17 1.60 -8.93
N PHE A 589 12.59 2.79 -8.50
CA PHE A 589 11.68 3.83 -8.04
C PHE A 589 11.61 4.99 -9.04
N ALA A 590 10.44 5.60 -9.15
CA ALA A 590 10.19 6.84 -9.86
C ALA A 590 9.51 7.86 -8.92
N ASP A 591 9.29 9.08 -9.41
CA ASP A 591 8.51 10.07 -8.65
C ASP A 591 7.04 9.68 -8.51
N GLY A 592 6.44 10.00 -7.38
CA GLY A 592 5.04 9.69 -7.06
C GLY A 592 4.71 9.96 -5.60
N ASP A 593 3.64 9.30 -5.15
CA ASP A 593 3.08 9.44 -3.81
C ASP A 593 3.30 8.22 -2.90
N GLU A 594 4.33 7.39 -3.18
CA GLU A 594 4.63 6.08 -2.57
C GLU A 594 3.85 4.90 -3.17
N SER A 595 2.65 5.13 -3.70
CA SER A 595 1.80 4.06 -4.27
C SER A 595 1.56 4.22 -5.76
N VAL A 596 1.28 5.44 -6.20
CA VAL A 596 0.93 5.81 -7.57
C VAL A 596 2.03 6.67 -8.16
N PRO A 597 2.68 6.21 -9.26
CA PRO A 597 3.66 7.04 -9.97
C PRO A 597 3.01 8.31 -10.54
N VAL A 598 3.77 9.42 -10.58
CA VAL A 598 3.34 10.70 -11.17
C VAL A 598 2.76 10.50 -12.57
N LEU A 599 3.39 9.65 -13.39
CA LEU A 599 2.89 9.34 -14.73
C LEU A 599 1.43 8.87 -14.71
N SER A 600 1.09 7.96 -13.80
CA SER A 600 -0.28 7.42 -13.70
C SER A 600 -1.28 8.42 -13.15
N ALA A 601 -0.86 9.24 -12.18
CA ALA A 601 -1.73 10.23 -11.55
C ALA A 601 -1.97 11.48 -12.40
N GLY A 602 -0.94 11.95 -13.10
CA GLY A 602 -0.94 13.25 -13.75
C GLY A 602 -1.25 13.24 -15.23
N PHE A 603 -0.92 12.17 -15.97
CA PHE A 603 -0.89 12.22 -17.45
C PHE A 603 -2.22 12.63 -18.09
N MET A 604 -3.34 12.12 -17.57
CA MET A 604 -4.65 12.45 -18.11
C MET A 604 -4.98 13.93 -17.96
N CYS A 605 -4.76 14.55 -16.79
CA CYS A 605 -4.95 16.00 -16.65
C CYS A 605 -3.86 16.84 -17.35
N ALA A 606 -2.65 16.32 -17.48
CA ALA A 606 -1.53 17.04 -18.11
C ALA A 606 -1.72 17.19 -19.62
N LYS A 607 -2.17 16.12 -20.27
CA LYS A 607 -2.21 16.05 -21.73
C LYS A 607 -3.46 15.36 -22.28
N GLY A 608 -3.87 14.22 -21.70
CA GLY A 608 -4.98 13.42 -22.24
C GLY A 608 -6.32 14.16 -22.30
N TRP A 609 -6.63 14.97 -21.29
CA TRP A 609 -7.87 15.74 -21.12
C TRP A 609 -7.62 17.25 -21.13
N ARG A 610 -6.40 17.69 -21.41
CA ARG A 610 -6.06 19.11 -21.39
C ARG A 610 -6.65 19.79 -22.63
N GLY A 611 -7.60 20.71 -22.41
CA GLY A 611 -8.33 21.35 -23.49
C GLY A 611 -9.29 20.38 -24.21
N ARG A 612 -9.60 20.67 -25.47
CA ARG A 612 -10.42 19.78 -26.31
C ARG A 612 -9.54 18.74 -26.98
N THR A 613 -9.74 17.48 -26.60
CA THR A 613 -9.05 16.32 -27.16
C THR A 613 -10.08 15.25 -27.53
N ARG A 614 -9.65 14.20 -28.22
CA ARG A 614 -10.55 13.04 -28.47
C ARG A 614 -11.07 12.38 -27.19
N PHE A 615 -10.35 12.49 -26.07
CA PHE A 615 -10.78 11.98 -24.76
C PHE A 615 -11.63 13.00 -23.97
N ASN A 616 -11.48 14.30 -24.25
CA ASN A 616 -12.25 15.38 -23.65
C ASN A 616 -12.96 16.24 -24.73
N PRO A 617 -14.00 15.69 -25.40
CA PRO A 617 -14.62 16.36 -26.54
C PRO A 617 -15.37 17.65 -26.16
N SER A 618 -15.93 17.70 -24.94
CA SER A 618 -16.64 18.87 -24.41
C SER A 618 -15.70 19.99 -23.95
N GLY A 619 -14.41 19.68 -23.75
CA GLY A 619 -13.42 20.64 -23.27
C GLY A 619 -13.60 20.99 -21.80
N ILE A 620 -13.97 20.01 -20.98
CA ILE A 620 -14.02 20.13 -19.51
C ILE A 620 -12.71 20.71 -18.99
N ALA A 621 -12.79 21.72 -18.11
CA ALA A 621 -11.62 22.31 -17.50
C ALA A 621 -10.91 21.28 -16.62
N THR A 622 -9.59 21.14 -16.81
CA THR A 622 -8.75 20.19 -16.08
C THR A 622 -7.60 20.91 -15.40
N TYR A 623 -7.34 20.53 -14.14
CA TYR A 623 -6.30 21.12 -13.30
C TYR A 623 -5.43 20.04 -12.66
N ILE A 624 -4.14 20.32 -12.54
CA ILE A 624 -3.18 19.51 -11.78
C ILE A 624 -2.83 20.25 -10.50
N ARG A 625 -2.95 19.57 -9.35
CA ARG A 625 -2.48 20.09 -8.06
C ARG A 625 -1.56 19.09 -7.38
N GLU A 626 -0.27 19.41 -7.38
CA GLU A 626 0.76 18.59 -6.78
C GLU A 626 1.16 19.08 -5.40
N TYR A 627 1.20 18.15 -4.45
CA TYR A 627 1.54 18.42 -3.05
C TYR A 627 2.89 17.81 -2.73
N ARG A 628 3.91 18.67 -2.59
CA ARG A 628 5.27 18.23 -2.28
C ARG A 628 5.32 17.62 -0.89
N HIS A 629 5.78 16.37 -0.81
CA HIS A 629 5.88 15.68 0.48
C HIS A 629 6.92 16.33 1.40
N LYS A 630 6.50 16.63 2.63
CA LYS A 630 7.38 16.92 3.76
C LYS A 630 7.11 15.92 4.88
N PRO A 631 8.14 15.24 5.41
CA PRO A 631 7.97 14.35 6.53
C PRO A 631 7.55 15.16 7.79
N PRO A 632 6.75 14.57 8.70
CA PRO A 632 6.37 15.24 9.94
C PRO A 632 7.61 15.65 10.74
N THR A 633 7.56 16.85 11.31
CA THR A 633 8.70 17.46 12.03
C THR A 633 8.85 16.93 13.46
N SER A 634 7.78 16.35 14.02
CA SER A 634 7.81 15.72 15.35
C SER A 634 6.95 14.45 15.42
N LEU A 635 7.30 13.54 16.34
CA LEU A 635 6.52 12.32 16.62
C LEU A 635 5.11 12.62 17.15
N MET A 636 4.90 13.80 17.75
CA MET A 636 3.60 14.23 18.30
C MET A 636 2.66 14.82 17.24
N GLU A 637 3.20 15.22 16.07
CA GLU A 637 2.42 15.75 14.94
C GLU A 637 1.57 14.67 14.25
N GLY A 638 1.79 13.39 14.54
CA GLY A 638 1.07 12.29 13.91
C GLY A 638 1.38 12.18 12.42
N ARG A 639 0.34 12.14 11.56
CA ARG A 639 0.50 12.23 10.10
C ARG A 639 0.82 13.68 9.72
N GLY A 640 1.86 13.88 8.91
CA GLY A 640 2.35 15.23 8.59
C GLY A 640 1.31 16.09 7.88
N ILE A 641 1.10 17.31 8.36
CA ILE A 641 0.20 18.34 7.80
C ILE A 641 0.55 18.76 6.36
N GLU A 642 1.77 18.44 5.92
CA GLU A 642 2.28 18.65 4.56
C GLU A 642 2.73 17.32 3.91
N SER A 643 2.18 16.19 4.35
CA SER A 643 2.51 14.88 3.76
C SER A 643 1.90 14.77 2.35
N GLY A 644 2.73 14.32 1.40
CA GLY A 644 2.30 13.88 0.07
C GLY A 644 2.20 12.36 -0.08
N SER A 645 2.27 11.56 1.00
CA SER A 645 2.11 10.11 0.86
C SER A 645 0.66 9.76 0.52
N HIS A 646 0.45 8.74 -0.30
CA HIS A 646 -0.80 8.38 -0.96
C HIS A 646 -2.05 8.41 -0.07
N VAL A 647 -1.93 7.95 1.19
CA VAL A 647 -3.03 7.96 2.17
C VAL A 647 -2.94 9.18 3.09
N ASP A 648 -1.73 9.60 3.47
CA ASP A 648 -1.52 10.73 4.38
C ASP A 648 -1.89 12.08 3.75
N ILE A 649 -1.93 12.18 2.43
CA ILE A 649 -2.30 13.39 1.69
C ILE A 649 -3.71 13.87 2.02
N MET A 650 -4.61 12.99 2.49
CA MET A 650 -5.94 13.38 2.98
C MET A 650 -5.90 14.21 4.27
N GLY A 651 -4.77 14.20 4.98
CA GLY A 651 -4.48 15.09 6.12
C GLY A 651 -3.71 16.36 5.72
N ASN A 652 -3.35 16.53 4.44
CA ASN A 652 -2.58 17.66 3.97
C ASN A 652 -3.42 18.95 3.99
N PHE A 653 -2.93 19.99 4.66
CA PHE A 653 -3.71 21.21 4.88
C PHE A 653 -4.02 21.96 3.58
N ALA A 654 -3.09 21.99 2.63
CA ALA A 654 -3.32 22.63 1.33
C ALA A 654 -4.37 21.86 0.52
N LEU A 655 -4.32 20.53 0.53
CA LEU A 655 -5.30 19.70 -0.17
C LEU A 655 -6.71 19.86 0.42
N ILE A 656 -6.80 19.84 1.75
CA ILE A 656 -8.07 20.03 2.44
C ILE A 656 -8.64 21.42 2.13
N GLU A 657 -7.80 22.45 2.11
CA GLU A 657 -8.22 23.80 1.75
C GLU A 657 -8.74 23.89 0.32
N ASP A 658 -8.04 23.32 -0.66
CA ASP A 658 -8.49 23.30 -2.06
C ASP A 658 -9.85 22.63 -2.19
N ILE A 659 -10.07 21.48 -1.54
CA ILE A 659 -11.36 20.79 -1.51
C ILE A 659 -12.44 21.67 -0.88
N MET A 660 -12.15 22.30 0.26
CA MET A 660 -13.12 23.12 0.96
C MET A 660 -13.51 24.37 0.17
N ARG A 661 -12.56 25.02 -0.50
CA ARG A 661 -12.81 26.20 -1.34
C ARG A 661 -13.68 25.85 -2.54
N VAL A 662 -13.37 24.76 -3.27
CA VAL A 662 -14.19 24.30 -4.41
C VAL A 662 -15.58 23.85 -3.95
N ALA A 663 -15.69 23.14 -2.82
CA ALA A 663 -16.97 22.74 -2.24
C ALA A 663 -17.81 23.94 -1.78
N ALA A 664 -17.17 25.05 -1.40
CA ALA A 664 -17.81 26.33 -1.10
C ALA A 664 -18.11 27.20 -2.34
N GLY A 665 -17.77 26.75 -3.55
CA GLY A 665 -18.14 27.39 -4.81
C GLY A 665 -17.00 27.97 -5.63
N ALA A 666 -15.76 27.90 -5.15
CA ALA A 666 -14.61 28.40 -5.90
C ALA A 666 -14.38 27.61 -7.19
N THR A 667 -13.86 28.26 -8.23
CA THR A 667 -13.37 27.64 -9.45
C THR A 667 -11.90 27.24 -9.34
N GLY A 668 -11.42 26.46 -10.30
CA GLY A 668 -10.01 26.07 -10.35
C GLY A 668 -9.07 27.26 -10.46
N ASP A 669 -9.45 28.27 -11.22
CA ASP A 669 -8.69 29.51 -11.36
C ASP A 669 -8.63 30.30 -10.04
N GLU A 670 -9.72 30.34 -9.28
CA GLU A 670 -9.81 31.04 -8.00
C GLU A 670 -8.96 30.38 -6.89
N ILE A 671 -8.74 29.06 -6.96
CA ILE A 671 -7.80 28.36 -6.07
C ILE A 671 -6.35 28.37 -6.60
N GLY A 672 -6.07 29.11 -7.69
CA GLY A 672 -4.73 29.32 -8.23
C GLY A 672 -4.33 28.41 -9.40
N GLY A 673 -5.28 27.71 -10.02
CA GLY A 673 -5.05 26.94 -11.25
C GLY A 673 -4.16 25.71 -11.08
N ASP A 674 -3.25 25.50 -12.04
CA ASP A 674 -2.29 24.40 -11.99
C ASP A 674 -1.15 24.68 -11.00
N GLN A 675 -0.83 23.67 -10.18
CA GLN A 675 0.34 23.64 -9.32
C GLN A 675 1.15 22.38 -9.62
N ILE A 676 2.29 22.53 -10.30
CA ILE A 676 3.11 21.43 -10.79
C ILE A 676 4.55 21.61 -10.29
N HIS A 677 5.10 20.61 -9.62
CA HIS A 677 6.50 20.53 -9.17
C HIS A 677 7.27 19.39 -9.86
N SER A 678 6.57 18.40 -10.41
CA SER A 678 7.13 17.23 -11.07
C SER A 678 7.42 17.46 -12.54
N ASP A 679 8.12 16.51 -13.16
CA ASP A 679 8.42 16.52 -14.60
C ASP A 679 7.24 16.03 -15.48
N ILE A 680 6.00 15.97 -14.96
CA ILE A 680 4.86 15.37 -15.65
C ILE A 680 4.62 15.97 -17.05
N ILE A 681 4.78 17.28 -17.22
CA ILE A 681 4.61 17.93 -18.53
C ILE A 681 5.63 17.38 -19.53
N LYS A 682 6.91 17.33 -19.14
CA LYS A 682 7.99 16.78 -19.95
C LYS A 682 7.80 15.28 -20.24
N MET A 683 7.34 14.50 -19.26
CA MET A 683 6.98 13.09 -19.47
C MET A 683 5.86 12.96 -20.50
N SER A 684 4.83 13.82 -20.41
CA SER A 684 3.68 13.79 -21.32
C SER A 684 4.05 14.15 -22.76
N GLU A 685 5.02 15.04 -22.98
CA GLU A 685 5.53 15.39 -24.31
C GLU A 685 6.21 14.20 -25.00
N ARG A 686 6.85 13.31 -24.23
CA ARG A 686 7.52 12.10 -24.74
C ARG A 686 6.54 11.00 -25.14
N ILE A 687 5.28 11.11 -24.72
CA ILE A 687 4.21 10.15 -25.04
C ILE A 687 3.45 10.64 -26.27
N ASN A 688 3.54 9.89 -27.36
CA ASN A 688 2.83 10.19 -28.59
C ASN A 688 1.47 9.49 -28.62
N LEU A 689 0.42 10.22 -28.25
CA LEU A 689 -0.96 9.85 -28.51
C LEU A 689 -1.50 10.81 -29.58
N GLY A 690 -2.19 10.28 -30.60
CA GLY A 690 -3.04 11.12 -31.45
C GLY A 690 -4.16 11.68 -30.59
N LEU A 691 -4.11 12.98 -30.29
CA LEU A 691 -5.02 13.66 -29.36
C LEU A 691 -6.01 14.56 -30.06
#